data_AF-A0A367U8G2-F1
#
_entry.id   AF-A0A367U8G2-F1
#
_cell.length_a   1.000
_cell.length_b   1.000
_cell.length_c   1.000
_cell.angle_alpha   90.00
_cell.angle_beta   90.00
_cell.angle_gamma   90.00
#
_symmetry.space_group_name_H-M   'P 1'
#
loop_
_entity.id
_entity.type
_entity.pdbx_description
1 polymer ?
#
loop_
_entity_poly.entity_id
_entity_poly.type
_entity_poly.pdbx_seq_one_letter_code
_entity_poly.pdbx_strand_id
1 'polypeptide(L)'
;MMQISTRTGPRILAILGPTNTGKTHLAMERMLAHTSGMIGFPLRLLARENYDRAVARVGKGAVALITGEERILPKSARYFLCTVEAMPVNKQVDFLAIDEIQMCADPERGHVFTDRLLHARGMSETMFMGAETIRPVIRQLIDNVEFDTRARFSTLTYNGSKKIQRLPSQSAVVTFSAQEVYAVAELVRRQKGGAAVVLGALSPRTRNAQVEMFQNGEVEHLIATDAIGMGLNLELNHVAFAALHKFDGQFNRGLSAAETAQIAGRAGRHMNDGTFGVTGNLSGIDPDIIEQIEAHEFEPLAKVFWRNARLDFRTVDALQKSLRKRSDNPTLVLAREPVDEVMLAHLSQNEDVARIASAPDRVQLLWEVCQIPDFRNIHTDAHPRLLTSIYRYLAKPNSKLPVDWLGEQVLRLDRYDGDIDQLSSRLAGIRVWTYVSHKHHWLEDANHWQERTRAIEDKLSDVLHERLTQRFVDRRTSVLLKSLKDKSELMSTITANGEVQVEGEYVGRLEGFRFIADETDAAFEGKAIASAARRALTGEIAQRVKQLETDEDDKFAVNGQLEVLWNGAVVGGLKKGDTVLSPDVQVIDSEFFDGPTRERVRTRLQNFINAHIEARLKMLTRLRDCQLPGPIRGLLFQLNEGLGCVPRADLESLIKDLSDEDRKALAKLGVRLGVETVHVLDALKPDPVELRGILWAISRELDALPELPPAGRTSVPNDRSNSKGFYLAAGYMPVGPLAARVDMLERFAALLRQKARENDGKVKPDPDLLSLLGCTVEQAEGVFTALGWRAEVVKVSKAELDAKEAAKKAAEPVAVAADGPTETEAPAEVAEEAPTETAEEVSKTTTEAAPAAGEAEAEPEFVEVKYFVRVDRRKRGGAGKGQRGGPRQD
;
A
#
# COMPACT_ATOMS: atom_id res chain seq x y z
N MET A 1 49.35 11.61 -37.05
CA MET A 1 50.35 10.64 -37.58
C MET A 1 50.70 9.67 -36.46
N MET A 2 50.75 8.36 -36.72
CA MET A 2 51.36 7.41 -35.78
C MET A 2 52.87 7.39 -35.99
N GLN A 3 53.65 7.67 -34.94
CA GLN A 3 55.04 7.24 -34.90
C GLN A 3 55.07 5.74 -34.59
N ILE A 4 55.66 4.95 -35.48
CA ILE A 4 55.87 3.52 -35.26
C ILE A 4 57.00 3.37 -34.23
N SER A 5 56.63 3.08 -32.99
CA SER A 5 57.57 2.90 -31.87
C SER A 5 58.29 1.56 -31.99
N THR A 6 59.48 1.54 -32.57
CA THR A 6 60.32 0.35 -32.74
C THR A 6 61.02 -0.07 -31.43
N ARG A 7 60.24 -0.31 -30.37
CA ARG A 7 60.73 -0.76 -29.06
C ARG A 7 60.84 -2.28 -29.02
N THR A 8 62.06 -2.79 -28.91
CA THR A 8 62.35 -4.21 -28.76
C THR A 8 62.27 -4.63 -27.28
N GLY A 9 61.11 -5.10 -26.85
CA GLY A 9 60.88 -5.65 -25.50
C GLY A 9 59.38 -5.85 -25.20
N PRO A 10 59.02 -6.56 -24.12
CA PRO A 10 57.64 -6.67 -23.68
C PRO A 10 57.10 -5.28 -23.30
N ARG A 11 55.89 -4.95 -23.77
CA ARG A 11 55.29 -3.63 -23.61
C ARG A 11 54.80 -3.44 -22.17
N ILE A 12 55.20 -2.35 -21.51
CA ILE A 12 54.71 -1.98 -20.18
C ILE A 12 53.81 -0.74 -20.32
N LEU A 13 52.57 -0.83 -19.85
CA LEU A 13 51.57 0.25 -19.92
C LEU A 13 50.95 0.51 -18.54
N ALA A 14 50.85 1.77 -18.15
CA ALA A 14 50.08 2.22 -17.00
C ALA A 14 48.82 2.94 -17.49
N ILE A 15 47.65 2.32 -17.32
CA ILE A 15 46.35 2.92 -17.62
C ILE A 15 45.80 3.53 -16.34
N LEU A 16 45.77 4.86 -16.27
CA LEU A 16 45.49 5.61 -15.05
C LEU A 16 44.23 6.49 -15.18
N GLY A 17 43.65 6.87 -14.05
CA GLY A 17 42.47 7.74 -13.97
C GLY A 17 41.51 7.33 -12.85
N PRO A 18 40.43 8.09 -12.60
CA PRO A 18 39.47 7.82 -11.52
C PRO A 18 38.65 6.53 -11.68
N THR A 19 37.71 6.28 -10.76
CA THR A 19 36.68 5.23 -10.91
C THR A 19 35.71 5.57 -12.06
N ASN A 20 34.92 4.59 -12.53
CA ASN A 20 34.03 4.72 -13.71
C ASN A 20 34.76 5.16 -15.00
N THR A 21 35.85 4.48 -15.35
CA THR A 21 36.77 4.78 -16.48
C THR A 21 37.04 3.60 -17.43
N GLY A 22 36.41 2.44 -17.20
CA GLY A 22 36.51 1.27 -18.10
C GLY A 22 37.83 0.49 -18.09
N LYS A 23 38.83 0.88 -17.28
CA LYS A 23 40.18 0.26 -17.23
C LYS A 23 40.14 -1.28 -17.19
N THR A 24 39.44 -1.86 -16.21
CA THR A 24 39.35 -3.31 -16.00
C THR A 24 38.70 -4.04 -17.20
N HIS A 25 37.75 -3.41 -17.91
CA HIS A 25 37.15 -3.96 -19.13
C HIS A 25 38.20 -4.09 -20.25
N LEU A 26 38.98 -3.03 -20.46
CA LEU A 26 40.07 -3.02 -21.45
C LEU A 26 41.17 -4.05 -21.12
N ALA A 27 41.52 -4.23 -19.84
CA ALA A 27 42.44 -5.29 -19.44
C ALA A 27 41.88 -6.70 -19.68
N MET A 28 40.59 -6.93 -19.41
CA MET A 28 39.93 -8.20 -19.70
C MET A 28 39.88 -8.50 -21.20
N GLU A 29 39.63 -7.49 -22.04
CA GLU A 29 39.64 -7.63 -23.49
C GLU A 29 41.03 -7.93 -24.03
N ARG A 30 42.05 -7.22 -23.56
CA ARG A 30 43.44 -7.45 -23.99
C ARG A 30 43.99 -8.77 -23.45
N MET A 31 43.62 -9.20 -22.25
CA MET A 31 43.95 -10.54 -21.73
C MET A 31 43.37 -11.64 -22.63
N LEU A 32 42.08 -11.57 -22.96
CA LEU A 32 41.40 -12.60 -23.76
C LEU A 32 41.80 -12.59 -25.24
N ALA A 33 42.39 -11.51 -25.74
CA ALA A 33 43.01 -11.43 -27.06
C ALA A 33 44.42 -12.09 -27.13
N HIS A 34 45.07 -12.35 -25.98
CA HIS A 34 46.35 -13.06 -25.93
C HIS A 34 46.16 -14.58 -25.75
N THR A 35 47.18 -15.36 -26.09
CA THR A 35 47.20 -16.83 -25.97
C THR A 35 47.13 -17.34 -24.53
N SER A 36 47.67 -16.57 -23.58
CA SER A 36 47.60 -16.79 -22.14
C SER A 36 47.64 -15.45 -21.40
N GLY A 37 47.11 -15.42 -20.17
CA GLY A 37 47.12 -14.17 -19.41
C GLY A 37 46.79 -14.30 -17.93
N MET A 38 47.08 -13.24 -17.16
CA MET A 38 46.87 -13.19 -15.72
C MET A 38 46.47 -11.78 -15.28
N ILE A 39 45.50 -11.66 -14.36
CA ILE A 39 45.15 -10.38 -13.73
C ILE A 39 45.09 -10.54 -12.21
N GLY A 40 45.90 -9.75 -11.50
CA GLY A 40 45.86 -9.59 -10.06
C GLY A 40 44.88 -8.48 -9.66
N PHE A 41 43.86 -8.81 -8.87
CA PHE A 41 42.87 -7.89 -8.33
C PHE A 41 43.07 -7.65 -6.83
N PRO A 42 42.71 -6.47 -6.29
CA PRO A 42 42.87 -6.17 -4.87
C PRO A 42 41.87 -6.89 -3.96
N LEU A 43 40.83 -7.55 -4.50
CA LEU A 43 39.76 -8.18 -3.74
C LEU A 43 39.27 -9.48 -4.39
N ARG A 44 38.92 -10.48 -3.56
CA ARG A 44 38.33 -11.77 -3.98
C ARG A 44 37.06 -11.59 -4.83
N LEU A 45 36.25 -10.58 -4.52
CA LEU A 45 35.03 -10.26 -5.27
C LEU A 45 35.32 -9.86 -6.72
N LEU A 46 36.30 -8.97 -6.97
CA LEU A 46 36.71 -8.58 -8.32
C LEU A 46 37.33 -9.75 -9.11
N ALA A 47 38.14 -10.58 -8.45
CA ALA A 47 38.69 -11.78 -9.06
C ALA A 47 37.59 -12.76 -9.47
N ARG A 48 36.53 -12.91 -8.65
CA ARG A 48 35.37 -13.75 -8.93
C ARG A 48 34.51 -13.20 -10.07
N GLU A 49 34.12 -11.93 -9.99
CA GLU A 49 33.31 -11.23 -11.00
C GLU A 49 33.94 -11.33 -12.40
N ASN A 50 35.25 -11.12 -12.49
CA ASN A 50 35.97 -11.19 -13.76
C ASN A 50 36.31 -12.63 -14.19
N TYR A 51 36.45 -13.57 -13.24
CA TYR A 51 36.48 -15.01 -13.56
C TYR A 51 35.19 -15.45 -14.24
N ASP A 52 34.01 -15.13 -13.69
CA ASP A 52 32.73 -15.55 -14.28
C ASP A 52 32.50 -14.88 -15.65
N ARG A 53 32.90 -13.62 -15.84
CA ARG A 53 32.94 -12.97 -17.18
C ARG A 53 33.87 -13.67 -18.17
N ALA A 54 35.08 -14.09 -17.75
CA ALA A 54 35.99 -14.83 -18.61
C ALA A 54 35.41 -16.21 -18.97
N VAL A 55 34.83 -16.93 -17.99
CA VAL A 55 34.18 -18.22 -18.20
C VAL A 55 33.03 -18.11 -19.20
N ALA A 56 32.24 -17.03 -19.16
CA ALA A 56 31.18 -16.78 -20.14
C ALA A 56 31.70 -16.53 -21.58
N ARG A 57 32.92 -15.98 -21.75
CA ARG A 57 33.53 -15.73 -23.08
C ARG A 57 34.35 -16.89 -23.64
N VAL A 58 35.08 -17.65 -22.80
CA VAL A 58 36.05 -18.69 -23.26
C VAL A 58 35.90 -20.07 -22.60
N GLY A 59 34.88 -20.25 -21.76
CA GLY A 59 34.52 -21.54 -21.17
C GLY A 59 35.31 -21.92 -19.91
N LYS A 60 34.64 -22.67 -19.01
CA LYS A 60 35.14 -23.04 -17.68
C LYS A 60 36.47 -23.82 -17.68
N GLY A 61 36.81 -24.49 -18.78
CA GLY A 61 38.07 -25.24 -18.92
C GLY A 61 39.32 -24.37 -19.20
N ALA A 62 39.15 -23.12 -19.64
CA ALA A 62 40.26 -22.25 -20.03
C ALA A 62 40.68 -21.24 -18.96
N VAL A 63 39.90 -21.10 -17.88
CA VAL A 63 40.01 -20.02 -16.88
C VAL A 63 40.23 -20.61 -15.48
N ALA A 64 41.17 -20.04 -14.73
CA ALA A 64 41.39 -20.34 -13.31
C ALA A 64 41.02 -19.16 -12.41
N LEU A 65 40.53 -19.47 -11.20
CA LEU A 65 40.34 -18.54 -10.09
C LEU A 65 41.33 -18.92 -8.98
N ILE A 66 42.14 -17.98 -8.49
CA ILE A 66 43.09 -18.23 -7.41
C ILE A 66 43.07 -17.08 -6.39
N THR A 67 42.44 -17.30 -5.23
CA THR A 67 42.42 -16.37 -4.09
C THR A 67 42.89 -17.09 -2.83
N GLY A 68 43.00 -16.40 -1.69
CA GLY A 68 43.44 -17.01 -0.43
C GLY A 68 42.52 -18.13 0.07
N GLU A 69 41.21 -17.99 -0.14
CA GLU A 69 40.17 -18.91 0.37
C GLU A 69 39.46 -19.72 -0.72
N GLU A 70 39.83 -19.59 -2.00
CA GLU A 70 39.20 -20.33 -3.10
C GLU A 70 40.15 -20.55 -4.29
N ARG A 71 40.22 -21.79 -4.76
CA ARG A 71 41.13 -22.20 -5.85
C ARG A 71 40.43 -23.11 -6.86
N ILE A 72 40.17 -22.58 -8.06
CA ILE A 72 39.61 -23.31 -9.20
C ILE A 72 40.71 -23.37 -10.27
N LEU A 73 41.29 -24.54 -10.52
CA LEU A 73 42.43 -24.70 -11.42
C LEU A 73 42.23 -25.86 -12.42
N PRO A 74 41.55 -25.62 -13.57
CA PRO A 74 41.46 -26.59 -14.65
C PRO A 74 42.83 -26.96 -15.22
N LYS A 75 42.99 -28.23 -15.65
CA LYS A 75 44.24 -28.73 -16.27
C LYS A 75 44.66 -27.93 -17.52
N SER A 76 43.69 -27.37 -18.24
CA SER A 76 43.84 -26.59 -19.47
C SER A 76 43.82 -25.06 -19.27
N ALA A 77 43.96 -24.56 -18.04
CA ALA A 77 43.83 -23.13 -17.76
C ALA A 77 44.94 -22.27 -18.40
N ARG A 78 44.51 -21.31 -19.22
CA ARG A 78 45.35 -20.30 -19.90
C ARG A 78 45.19 -18.90 -19.30
N TYR A 79 44.03 -18.60 -18.73
CA TYR A 79 43.71 -17.30 -18.12
C TYR A 79 43.58 -17.43 -16.60
N PHE A 80 44.21 -16.50 -15.87
CA PHE A 80 44.40 -16.59 -14.42
C PHE A 80 43.86 -15.33 -13.74
N LEU A 81 42.69 -15.44 -13.11
CA LEU A 81 42.04 -14.35 -12.40
C LEU A 81 42.30 -14.59 -10.90
N CYS A 82 43.03 -13.69 -10.25
CA CYS A 82 43.57 -13.95 -8.92
C CYS A 82 43.59 -12.70 -8.03
N THR A 83 43.69 -12.88 -6.71
CA THR A 83 44.10 -11.74 -5.86
C THR A 83 45.60 -11.50 -6.01
N VAL A 84 46.06 -10.25 -5.83
CA VAL A 84 47.48 -9.85 -6.01
C VAL A 84 48.43 -10.66 -5.11
N GLU A 85 47.98 -11.02 -3.91
CA GLU A 85 48.68 -11.92 -2.98
C GLU A 85 48.83 -13.34 -3.55
N ALA A 86 47.74 -13.91 -4.04
CA ALA A 86 47.66 -15.29 -4.53
C ALA A 86 48.12 -15.46 -6.00
N MET A 87 48.57 -14.37 -6.62
CA MET A 87 49.06 -14.30 -8.00
C MET A 87 50.25 -15.25 -8.21
N PRO A 88 50.15 -16.28 -9.09
CA PRO A 88 51.21 -17.28 -9.27
C PRO A 88 52.34 -16.75 -10.17
N VAL A 89 53.12 -15.78 -9.67
CA VAL A 89 54.17 -15.05 -10.41
C VAL A 89 55.25 -15.93 -11.06
N ASN A 90 55.45 -17.15 -10.58
CA ASN A 90 56.37 -18.13 -11.19
C ASN A 90 55.84 -18.69 -12.53
N LYS A 91 54.57 -18.46 -12.88
CA LYS A 91 53.99 -18.89 -14.15
C LYS A 91 54.03 -17.75 -15.17
N GLN A 92 54.87 -17.91 -16.18
CA GLN A 92 54.91 -17.04 -17.36
C GLN A 92 53.57 -17.08 -18.12
N VAL A 93 53.13 -15.91 -18.57
CA VAL A 93 51.93 -15.67 -19.38
C VAL A 93 52.21 -14.52 -20.35
N ASP A 94 51.47 -14.46 -21.47
CA ASP A 94 51.72 -13.45 -22.51
C ASP A 94 51.27 -12.05 -22.07
N PHE A 95 50.09 -11.97 -21.46
CA PHE A 95 49.52 -10.75 -20.88
C PHE A 95 49.49 -10.83 -19.34
N LEU A 96 50.03 -9.82 -18.65
CA LEU A 96 49.90 -9.69 -17.20
C LEU A 96 49.31 -8.33 -16.83
N ALA A 97 48.34 -8.29 -15.92
CA ALA A 97 47.86 -7.03 -15.37
C ALA A 97 47.69 -7.03 -13.84
N ILE A 98 47.67 -5.82 -13.27
CA ILE A 98 47.40 -5.57 -11.85
C ILE A 98 46.40 -4.41 -11.77
N ASP A 99 45.30 -4.62 -11.05
CA ASP A 99 44.26 -3.60 -10.82
C ASP A 99 44.45 -2.85 -9.49
N GLU A 100 43.99 -1.60 -9.44
CA GLU A 100 44.14 -0.64 -8.34
C GLU A 100 45.59 -0.50 -7.82
N ILE A 101 46.57 -0.34 -8.73
CA ILE A 101 48.03 -0.30 -8.43
C ILE A 101 48.44 0.81 -7.45
N GLN A 102 47.61 1.85 -7.22
CA GLN A 102 47.83 2.82 -6.14
C GLN A 102 47.82 2.19 -4.75
N MET A 103 47.28 0.97 -4.59
CA MET A 103 47.37 0.17 -3.36
C MET A 103 48.81 -0.12 -2.93
N CYS A 104 49.84 0.12 -3.75
CA CYS A 104 51.24 0.21 -3.29
C CYS A 104 51.44 1.18 -2.11
N ALA A 105 50.58 2.20 -1.95
CA ALA A 105 50.58 3.13 -0.82
C ALA A 105 49.75 2.67 0.40
N ASP A 106 49.19 1.47 0.39
CA ASP A 106 48.49 0.88 1.54
C ASP A 106 49.49 0.41 2.63
N PRO A 107 49.33 0.81 3.92
CA PRO A 107 50.29 0.49 4.97
C PRO A 107 50.48 -1.00 5.26
N GLU A 108 49.41 -1.80 5.15
CA GLU A 108 49.40 -3.22 5.52
C GLU A 108 49.80 -4.08 4.33
N ARG A 109 49.06 -3.95 3.22
CA ARG A 109 49.11 -4.82 2.04
C ARG A 109 49.95 -4.24 0.89
N GLY A 110 50.23 -2.94 0.88
CA GLY A 110 50.86 -2.27 -0.26
C GLY A 110 52.24 -2.80 -0.63
N HIS A 111 52.96 -3.36 0.35
CA HIS A 111 54.22 -4.05 0.10
C HIS A 111 54.12 -5.22 -0.90
N VAL A 112 52.97 -5.91 -0.96
CA VAL A 112 52.71 -6.98 -1.95
C VAL A 112 52.47 -6.40 -3.34
N PHE A 113 51.70 -5.32 -3.45
CA PHE A 113 51.47 -4.63 -4.72
C PHE A 113 52.78 -4.07 -5.27
N THR A 114 53.65 -3.52 -4.41
CA THR A 114 54.96 -3.00 -4.80
C THR A 114 55.91 -4.12 -5.24
N ASP A 115 55.89 -5.30 -4.62
CA ASP A 115 56.61 -6.48 -5.12
C ASP A 115 56.15 -6.84 -6.55
N ARG A 116 54.82 -6.92 -6.79
CA ARG A 116 54.30 -7.23 -8.13
C ARG A 116 54.61 -6.13 -9.15
N LEU A 117 54.54 -4.85 -8.76
CA LEU A 117 54.93 -3.70 -9.58
C LEU A 117 56.40 -3.82 -10.02
N LEU A 118 57.31 -4.16 -9.10
CA LEU A 118 58.73 -4.29 -9.39
C LEU A 118 59.08 -5.56 -10.17
N HIS A 119 58.38 -6.68 -9.96
CA HIS A 119 58.87 -8.01 -10.37
C HIS A 119 57.93 -8.85 -11.26
N ALA A 120 56.62 -8.59 -11.31
CA ALA A 120 55.69 -9.36 -12.14
C ALA A 120 55.60 -8.79 -13.57
N ARG A 121 55.83 -9.62 -14.60
CA ARG A 121 55.81 -9.20 -16.02
C ARG A 121 55.14 -10.25 -16.90
N GLY A 122 54.41 -9.79 -17.91
CA GLY A 122 53.96 -10.63 -19.03
C GLY A 122 55.02 -10.72 -20.13
N MET A 123 55.03 -11.82 -20.88
CA MET A 123 56.00 -12.09 -21.94
C MET A 123 55.84 -11.19 -23.17
N SER A 124 54.62 -10.65 -23.40
CA SER A 124 54.30 -9.72 -24.49
C SER A 124 53.83 -8.37 -23.97
N GLU A 125 52.92 -8.35 -22.98
CA GLU A 125 52.37 -7.12 -22.41
C GLU A 125 52.23 -7.20 -20.89
N THR A 126 52.57 -6.10 -20.20
CA THR A 126 52.31 -5.85 -18.78
C THR A 126 51.48 -4.58 -18.63
N MET A 127 50.36 -4.64 -17.89
CA MET A 127 49.46 -3.52 -17.67
C MET A 127 49.22 -3.24 -16.18
N PHE A 128 49.59 -2.05 -15.73
CA PHE A 128 49.19 -1.53 -14.41
C PHE A 128 47.95 -0.66 -14.59
N MET A 129 46.93 -0.85 -13.76
CA MET A 129 45.71 -0.03 -13.75
C MET A 129 45.53 0.63 -12.40
N GLY A 130 45.07 1.89 -12.34
CA GLY A 130 44.79 2.54 -11.06
C GLY A 130 44.44 4.02 -11.16
N ALA A 131 44.59 4.72 -10.04
CA ALA A 131 44.45 6.17 -9.92
C ALA A 131 45.65 6.92 -10.53
N GLU A 132 45.43 8.15 -11.01
CA GLU A 132 46.48 9.00 -11.61
C GLU A 132 47.63 9.34 -10.64
N THR A 133 47.34 9.38 -9.34
CA THR A 133 48.28 9.75 -8.26
C THR A 133 49.53 8.87 -8.19
N ILE A 134 49.47 7.60 -8.63
CA ILE A 134 50.62 6.68 -8.60
C ILE A 134 51.64 6.93 -9.74
N ARG A 135 51.32 7.79 -10.71
CA ARG A 135 52.17 8.09 -11.88
C ARG A 135 53.64 8.42 -11.52
N PRO A 136 53.97 9.27 -10.53
CA PRO A 136 55.37 9.61 -10.24
C PRO A 136 56.16 8.40 -9.78
N VAL A 137 55.56 7.56 -8.92
CA VAL A 137 56.17 6.32 -8.41
C VAL A 137 56.45 5.34 -9.55
N ILE A 138 55.46 5.08 -10.43
CA ILE A 138 55.66 4.16 -11.57
C ILE A 138 56.76 4.71 -12.49
N ARG A 139 56.76 6.02 -12.79
CA ARG A 139 57.78 6.65 -13.63
C ARG A 139 59.20 6.56 -13.05
N GLN A 140 59.34 6.50 -11.72
CA GLN A 140 60.63 6.45 -11.03
C GLN A 140 61.11 5.01 -10.74
N LEU A 141 60.19 4.04 -10.63
CA LEU A 141 60.51 2.64 -10.34
C LEU A 141 60.59 1.75 -11.59
N ILE A 142 59.91 2.13 -12.69
CA ILE A 142 59.71 1.26 -13.85
C ILE A 142 60.19 1.95 -15.14
N ASP A 143 61.29 1.45 -15.69
CA ASP A 143 61.79 1.88 -17.01
C ASP A 143 60.83 1.51 -18.14
N ASN A 144 60.88 2.28 -19.23
CA ASN A 144 60.17 2.04 -20.51
C ASN A 144 58.63 2.03 -20.45
N VAL A 145 58.02 2.34 -19.31
CA VAL A 145 56.56 2.42 -19.15
C VAL A 145 55.92 3.48 -20.05
N GLU A 146 54.82 3.10 -20.70
CA GLU A 146 53.88 3.99 -21.40
C GLU A 146 52.73 4.39 -20.46
N PHE A 147 52.13 5.55 -20.66
CA PHE A 147 51.00 6.01 -19.85
C PHE A 147 49.80 6.37 -20.72
N ASP A 148 48.61 5.94 -20.30
CA ASP A 148 47.30 6.21 -20.91
C ASP A 148 46.35 6.70 -19.80
N THR A 149 45.88 7.94 -19.88
CA THR A 149 44.99 8.54 -18.85
C THR A 149 43.56 8.58 -19.35
N ARG A 150 42.63 8.08 -18.52
CA ARG A 150 41.21 7.97 -18.83
C ARG A 150 40.39 8.91 -17.95
N ALA A 151 39.69 9.85 -18.58
CA ALA A 151 38.66 10.66 -17.94
C ALA A 151 37.45 9.80 -17.52
N ARG A 152 36.75 10.22 -16.46
CA ARG A 152 35.51 9.59 -15.98
C ARG A 152 34.41 9.69 -17.05
N PHE A 153 33.57 8.66 -17.16
CA PHE A 153 32.48 8.64 -18.15
C PHE A 153 31.26 9.51 -17.81
N SER A 154 31.14 9.97 -16.56
CA SER A 154 30.05 10.82 -16.08
C SER A 154 30.50 11.79 -15.00
N THR A 155 29.70 12.82 -14.77
CA THR A 155 29.94 13.88 -13.77
C THR A 155 29.72 13.33 -12.35
N LEU A 156 30.41 13.90 -11.38
CA LEU A 156 30.18 13.68 -9.95
C LEU A 156 30.04 15.06 -9.29
N THR A 157 28.92 15.32 -8.62
CA THR A 157 28.60 16.67 -8.12
C THR A 157 28.14 16.67 -6.65
N TYR A 158 28.60 17.64 -5.88
CA TYR A 158 28.25 17.84 -4.48
C TYR A 158 26.83 18.41 -4.33
N ASN A 159 26.08 17.85 -3.38
CA ASN A 159 24.65 18.07 -3.21
C ASN A 159 24.29 18.47 -1.76
N GLY A 160 25.28 18.97 -1.01
CA GLY A 160 25.13 19.52 0.34
C GLY A 160 24.82 18.50 1.44
N SER A 161 24.33 19.00 2.58
CA SER A 161 23.85 18.18 3.70
C SER A 161 22.34 17.88 3.53
N LYS A 162 21.97 16.59 3.61
CA LYS A 162 20.59 16.12 3.50
C LYS A 162 20.25 15.17 4.64
N LYS A 163 19.17 15.46 5.38
CA LYS A 163 18.59 14.51 6.36
C LYS A 163 18.16 13.22 5.65
N ILE A 164 18.28 12.08 6.32
CA ILE A 164 17.96 10.73 5.80
C ILE A 164 16.61 10.68 5.04
N GLN A 165 15.56 11.30 5.59
CA GLN A 165 14.23 11.40 4.96
C GLN A 165 14.27 11.97 3.52
N ARG A 166 15.22 12.87 3.23
CA ARG A 166 15.40 13.60 1.96
C ARG A 166 16.51 13.02 1.07
N LEU A 167 17.08 11.86 1.40
CA LEU A 167 17.96 11.15 0.48
C LEU A 167 17.15 10.60 -0.70
N PRO A 168 17.68 10.66 -1.94
CA PRO A 168 17.05 10.09 -3.12
C PRO A 168 17.10 8.55 -3.10
N SER A 169 16.30 7.89 -3.92
CA SER A 169 16.35 6.43 -4.07
C SER A 169 17.66 5.98 -4.74
N GLN A 170 18.11 4.77 -4.38
CA GLN A 170 19.44 4.24 -4.69
C GLN A 170 20.57 5.10 -4.08
N SER A 171 20.39 5.51 -2.82
CA SER A 171 21.44 6.16 -2.01
C SER A 171 22.25 5.13 -1.23
N ALA A 172 23.57 5.28 -1.22
CA ALA A 172 24.42 4.71 -0.19
C ALA A 172 24.66 5.72 0.94
N VAL A 173 24.61 5.28 2.19
CA VAL A 173 25.01 6.05 3.38
C VAL A 173 26.25 5.42 3.99
N VAL A 174 27.32 6.20 4.17
CA VAL A 174 28.64 5.69 4.54
C VAL A 174 29.08 6.17 5.93
N THR A 175 29.52 5.22 6.76
CA THR A 175 30.04 5.42 8.12
C THR A 175 31.30 4.54 8.30
N PHE A 176 32.04 4.64 9.41
CA PHE A 176 33.30 3.92 9.59
C PHE A 176 33.34 2.98 10.80
N SER A 177 32.16 2.57 11.30
CA SER A 177 32.05 1.51 12.31
C SER A 177 30.80 0.66 12.12
N ALA A 178 30.87 -0.62 12.52
CA ALA A 178 29.70 -1.52 12.44
C ALA A 178 28.53 -1.05 13.32
N GLN A 179 28.82 -0.46 14.49
CA GLN A 179 27.82 0.08 15.41
C GLN A 179 27.03 1.23 14.80
N GLU A 180 27.72 2.21 14.18
CA GLU A 180 27.07 3.29 13.43
C GLU A 180 26.27 2.77 12.24
N VAL A 181 26.82 1.84 11.44
CA VAL A 181 26.10 1.25 10.29
C VAL A 181 24.81 0.59 10.75
N TYR A 182 24.82 -0.17 11.85
CA TYR A 182 23.60 -0.76 12.42
C TYR A 182 22.62 0.33 12.96
N ALA A 183 23.13 1.40 13.59
CA ALA A 183 22.30 2.48 14.10
C ALA A 183 21.63 3.29 12.97
N VAL A 184 22.37 3.56 11.89
CA VAL A 184 21.88 4.24 10.68
C VAL A 184 20.93 3.33 9.91
N ALA A 185 21.21 2.02 9.78
CA ALA A 185 20.29 1.08 9.14
C ALA A 185 18.96 0.94 9.89
N GLU A 186 18.98 0.89 11.22
CA GLU A 186 17.76 0.92 12.03
C GLU A 186 16.99 2.25 11.90
N LEU A 187 17.72 3.39 11.81
CA LEU A 187 17.12 4.71 11.59
C LEU A 187 16.50 4.84 10.19
N VAL A 188 17.15 4.28 9.16
CA VAL A 188 16.64 4.25 7.77
C VAL A 188 15.45 3.30 7.66
N ARG A 189 15.50 2.11 8.25
CA ARG A 189 14.35 1.19 8.35
C ARG A 189 13.10 1.91 8.90
N ARG A 190 13.24 2.64 10.01
CA ARG A 190 12.17 3.43 10.64
C ARG A 190 11.66 4.62 9.81
N GLN A 191 12.38 5.05 8.77
CA GLN A 191 12.05 6.25 7.96
C GLN A 191 11.79 5.96 6.47
N LYS A 192 12.16 4.77 6.00
CA LYS A 192 12.18 4.35 4.58
C LYS A 192 11.83 2.87 4.38
N GLY A 193 11.37 2.16 5.41
CA GLY A 193 10.97 0.75 5.35
C GLY A 193 12.12 -0.26 5.43
N GLY A 194 13.29 0.03 4.88
CA GLY A 194 14.44 -0.86 5.02
C GLY A 194 15.73 -0.35 4.41
N ALA A 195 16.84 -1.00 4.78
CA ALA A 195 18.13 -0.79 4.17
C ALA A 195 18.97 -2.07 4.12
N ALA A 196 19.74 -2.23 3.05
CA ALA A 196 20.79 -3.26 2.96
C ALA A 196 22.02 -2.83 3.78
N VAL A 197 22.79 -3.78 4.29
CA VAL A 197 23.97 -3.54 5.13
C VAL A 197 25.22 -4.19 4.53
N VAL A 198 26.27 -3.38 4.31
CA VAL A 198 27.57 -3.85 3.75
C VAL A 198 28.74 -3.39 4.63
N LEU A 199 29.29 -4.34 5.40
CA LEU A 199 30.51 -4.13 6.19
C LEU A 199 31.70 -4.86 5.56
N GLY A 200 32.91 -4.33 5.75
CA GLY A 200 34.16 -4.98 5.33
C GLY A 200 34.36 -6.41 5.89
N ALA A 201 33.81 -6.68 7.07
CA ALA A 201 33.86 -7.99 7.73
C ALA A 201 32.89 -9.04 7.16
N LEU A 202 31.82 -8.65 6.45
CA LEU A 202 30.88 -9.61 5.86
C LEU A 202 31.58 -10.49 4.81
N SER A 203 31.24 -11.78 4.76
CA SER A 203 31.74 -12.67 3.71
C SER A 203 31.33 -12.17 2.32
N PRO A 204 32.03 -12.59 1.24
CA PRO A 204 31.63 -12.30 -0.13
C PRO A 204 30.17 -12.67 -0.42
N ARG A 205 29.67 -13.77 0.18
CA ARG A 205 28.32 -14.28 -0.01
C ARG A 205 27.25 -13.41 0.65
N THR A 206 27.37 -13.13 1.96
CA THR A 206 26.43 -12.23 2.66
C THR A 206 26.41 -10.84 2.02
N ARG A 207 27.58 -10.35 1.60
CA ARG A 207 27.74 -9.04 0.97
C ARG A 207 27.06 -8.98 -0.40
N ASN A 208 27.24 -10.00 -1.24
CA ASN A 208 26.56 -10.08 -2.54
C ASN A 208 25.04 -10.14 -2.37
N ALA A 209 24.52 -10.99 -1.47
CA ALA A 209 23.07 -11.10 -1.25
C ALA A 209 22.44 -9.80 -0.71
N GLN A 210 23.15 -9.02 0.11
CA GLN A 210 22.71 -7.68 0.54
C GLN A 210 22.75 -6.64 -0.59
N VAL A 211 23.70 -6.75 -1.53
CA VAL A 211 23.79 -5.89 -2.72
C VAL A 211 22.74 -6.24 -3.78
N GLU A 212 22.46 -7.53 -3.95
CA GLU A 212 21.42 -8.07 -4.83
C GLU A 212 20.03 -7.60 -4.40
N MET A 213 19.70 -7.74 -3.11
CA MET A 213 18.50 -7.18 -2.48
C MET A 213 18.31 -5.67 -2.76
N PHE A 214 19.38 -4.89 -2.68
CA PHE A 214 19.37 -3.46 -3.01
C PHE A 214 19.16 -3.19 -4.52
N GLN A 215 19.78 -3.96 -5.41
CA GLN A 215 19.64 -3.79 -6.88
C GLN A 215 18.28 -4.27 -7.40
N ASN A 216 17.77 -5.39 -6.87
CA ASN A 216 16.39 -5.86 -7.07
C ASN A 216 15.36 -4.83 -6.59
N GLY A 217 15.77 -3.91 -5.71
CA GLY A 217 14.92 -2.83 -5.23
C GLY A 217 14.03 -3.20 -4.05
N GLU A 218 14.27 -4.35 -3.42
CA GLU A 218 13.65 -4.80 -2.16
C GLU A 218 13.92 -3.80 -1.02
N VAL A 219 14.98 -3.00 -1.15
CA VAL A 219 15.28 -1.80 -0.35
C VAL A 219 15.84 -0.68 -1.25
N GLU A 220 15.54 0.58 -0.93
CA GLU A 220 16.04 1.73 -1.71
C GLU A 220 17.38 2.32 -1.23
N HIS A 221 17.87 1.87 -0.07
CA HIS A 221 19.01 2.47 0.62
C HIS A 221 20.02 1.38 1.04
N LEU A 222 21.31 1.70 0.95
CA LEU A 222 22.43 0.84 1.32
C LEU A 222 23.27 1.52 2.40
N ILE A 223 23.46 0.91 3.57
CA ILE A 223 24.30 1.45 4.64
C ILE A 223 25.60 0.65 4.70
N ALA A 224 26.75 1.34 4.64
CA ALA A 224 28.01 0.67 4.45
C ALA A 224 29.22 1.37 5.10
N THR A 225 30.36 0.67 5.12
CA THR A 225 31.68 1.30 5.30
C THR A 225 32.36 1.58 3.96
N ASP A 226 33.58 2.14 4.02
CA ASP A 226 34.58 2.16 2.94
C ASP A 226 34.70 0.87 2.10
N ALA A 227 34.24 -0.28 2.60
CA ALA A 227 34.12 -1.54 1.88
C ALA A 227 33.27 -1.49 0.58
N ILE A 228 32.46 -0.44 0.33
CA ILE A 228 31.84 -0.21 -0.99
C ILE A 228 32.74 0.55 -1.98
N GLY A 229 33.77 1.26 -1.49
CA GLY A 229 34.73 2.01 -2.29
C GLY A 229 35.58 1.13 -3.21
N MET A 230 35.64 -0.18 -2.97
CA MET A 230 36.34 -1.16 -3.79
C MET A 230 35.53 -2.46 -3.97
N GLY A 231 35.55 -3.00 -5.19
CA GLY A 231 35.19 -4.40 -5.46
C GLY A 231 33.76 -4.86 -5.22
N LEU A 232 32.80 -3.93 -5.27
CA LEU A 232 31.39 -4.27 -5.53
C LEU A 232 30.93 -3.61 -6.83
N ASN A 233 30.20 -4.38 -7.63
CA ASN A 233 29.34 -3.84 -8.68
C ASN A 233 28.11 -3.23 -8.01
N LEU A 234 28.01 -1.89 -8.01
CA LEU A 234 26.94 -1.13 -7.39
C LEU A 234 26.45 -0.05 -8.35
N GLU A 235 25.13 0.14 -8.39
CA GLU A 235 24.48 1.22 -9.12
C GLU A 235 23.87 2.17 -8.08
N LEU A 236 24.48 3.36 -7.95
CA LEU A 236 24.12 4.36 -6.95
C LEU A 236 23.93 5.71 -7.65
N ASN A 237 22.82 6.39 -7.34
CA ASN A 237 22.59 7.76 -7.78
C ASN A 237 23.23 8.77 -6.82
N HIS A 238 23.39 8.37 -5.55
CA HIS A 238 23.88 9.24 -4.49
C HIS A 238 24.73 8.51 -3.44
N VAL A 239 25.76 9.19 -2.92
CA VAL A 239 26.57 8.76 -1.76
C VAL A 239 26.53 9.85 -0.70
N ALA A 240 25.99 9.52 0.47
CA ALA A 240 25.90 10.41 1.63
C ALA A 240 26.83 9.96 2.76
N PHE A 241 27.81 10.78 3.12
CA PHE A 241 28.66 10.51 4.28
C PHE A 241 27.90 10.84 5.58
N ALA A 242 27.82 9.88 6.51
CA ALA A 242 27.30 10.10 7.86
C ALA A 242 28.42 10.38 8.88
N ALA A 243 29.65 10.00 8.54
CA ALA A 243 30.89 10.35 9.24
C ALA A 243 31.96 10.77 8.22
N LEU A 244 32.98 11.51 8.66
CA LEU A 244 34.16 11.90 7.86
C LEU A 244 35.49 11.53 8.55
N HIS A 245 35.42 10.71 9.61
CA HIS A 245 36.56 10.24 10.38
C HIS A 245 36.51 8.72 10.47
N LYS A 246 37.67 8.05 10.38
CA LYS A 246 37.80 6.60 10.56
C LYS A 246 38.98 6.24 11.46
N PHE A 247 38.85 5.09 12.11
CA PHE A 247 39.98 4.43 12.77
C PHE A 247 40.85 3.72 11.72
N ASP A 248 42.15 4.00 11.69
CA ASP A 248 43.10 3.42 10.72
C ASP A 248 43.97 2.29 11.29
N GLY A 249 43.57 1.73 12.43
CA GLY A 249 44.32 0.73 13.18
C GLY A 249 45.19 1.33 14.29
N GLN A 250 45.52 2.63 14.22
CA GLN A 250 46.28 3.33 15.27
C GLN A 250 45.48 4.49 15.88
N PHE A 251 44.88 5.35 15.06
CA PHE A 251 44.19 6.55 15.52
C PHE A 251 42.88 6.78 14.77
N ASN A 252 41.98 7.60 15.35
CA ASN A 252 40.81 8.09 14.64
C ASN A 252 41.20 9.39 13.91
N ARG A 253 41.16 9.39 12.57
CA ARG A 253 41.59 10.51 11.72
C ARG A 253 40.55 10.85 10.66
N GLY A 254 40.64 12.05 10.09
CA GLY A 254 39.86 12.41 8.91
C GLY A 254 40.18 11.51 7.70
N LEU A 255 39.20 11.37 6.80
CA LEU A 255 39.43 10.83 5.47
C LEU A 255 40.33 11.77 4.66
N SER A 256 41.17 11.22 3.79
CA SER A 256 41.80 11.99 2.72
C SER A 256 40.80 12.27 1.58
N ALA A 257 41.09 13.27 0.75
CA ALA A 257 40.31 13.54 -0.46
C ALA A 257 40.25 12.32 -1.39
N ALA A 258 41.35 11.57 -1.53
CA ALA A 258 41.40 10.36 -2.34
C ALA A 258 40.53 9.21 -1.77
N GLU A 259 40.53 8.98 -0.44
CA GLU A 259 39.63 8.02 0.21
C GLU A 259 38.16 8.43 0.02
N THR A 260 37.88 9.73 0.17
CA THR A 260 36.54 10.31 0.00
C THR A 260 36.06 10.17 -1.45
N ALA A 261 36.93 10.46 -2.44
CA ALA A 261 36.66 10.30 -3.87
C ALA A 261 36.45 8.84 -4.29
N GLN A 262 37.19 7.90 -3.72
CA GLN A 262 37.03 6.48 -4.04
C GLN A 262 35.67 5.92 -3.57
N ILE A 263 35.12 6.49 -2.50
CA ILE A 263 33.78 6.20 -1.98
C ILE A 263 32.71 6.99 -2.75
N ALA A 264 32.84 8.32 -2.85
CA ALA A 264 31.90 9.21 -3.54
C ALA A 264 31.73 8.85 -5.02
N GLY A 265 32.83 8.51 -5.70
CA GLY A 265 32.87 8.07 -7.09
C GLY A 265 32.24 6.70 -7.36
N ARG A 266 31.59 6.08 -6.37
CA ARG A 266 30.62 4.98 -6.56
C ARG A 266 29.23 5.49 -6.97
N ALA A 267 28.91 6.76 -6.75
CA ALA A 267 27.74 7.42 -7.34
C ALA A 267 27.99 7.75 -8.82
N GLY A 268 27.01 7.49 -9.67
CA GLY A 268 27.11 7.64 -11.13
C GLY A 268 27.90 6.51 -11.78
N ARG A 269 27.36 5.94 -12.85
CA ARG A 269 27.91 4.75 -13.51
C ARG A 269 27.67 4.79 -15.02
N HIS A 270 28.66 4.37 -15.81
CA HIS A 270 28.68 4.59 -17.25
C HIS A 270 28.42 6.08 -17.55
N MET A 271 27.40 6.41 -18.35
CA MET A 271 27.04 7.78 -18.73
C MET A 271 26.10 8.47 -17.73
N ASN A 272 25.69 7.80 -16.65
CA ASN A 272 24.80 8.39 -15.64
C ASN A 272 25.62 9.20 -14.63
N ASP A 273 25.29 10.48 -14.47
CA ASP A 273 25.90 11.36 -13.47
C ASP A 273 25.60 10.88 -12.04
N GLY A 274 26.54 11.14 -11.14
CA GLY A 274 26.44 10.82 -9.72
C GLY A 274 26.41 12.07 -8.86
N THR A 275 25.85 11.96 -7.65
CA THR A 275 25.97 13.02 -6.65
C THR A 275 26.52 12.52 -5.32
N PHE A 276 27.19 13.39 -4.57
CA PHE A 276 27.65 13.09 -3.22
C PHE A 276 27.26 14.20 -2.24
N GLY A 277 27.29 13.92 -0.94
CA GLY A 277 26.88 14.86 0.09
C GLY A 277 27.10 14.30 1.50
N VAL A 278 26.50 14.94 2.50
CA VAL A 278 26.55 14.47 3.89
C VAL A 278 25.16 14.29 4.49
N THR A 279 25.07 13.53 5.58
CA THR A 279 23.82 13.28 6.32
C THR A 279 24.05 13.20 7.82
N GLY A 280 22.99 12.91 8.58
CA GLY A 280 23.03 12.88 10.04
C GLY A 280 23.30 14.27 10.64
N ASN A 281 24.37 14.37 11.42
CA ASN A 281 24.75 15.59 12.16
C ASN A 281 25.86 16.41 11.45
N LEU A 282 26.28 16.02 10.23
CA LEU A 282 27.33 16.71 9.49
C LEU A 282 26.78 17.97 8.78
N SER A 283 27.52 19.06 8.90
CA SER A 283 27.25 20.35 8.24
C SER A 283 27.65 20.35 6.76
N GLY A 284 28.77 19.71 6.40
CA GLY A 284 29.27 19.60 5.03
C GLY A 284 30.59 18.82 4.94
N ILE A 285 31.19 18.84 3.76
CA ILE A 285 32.59 18.48 3.50
C ILE A 285 33.38 19.80 3.33
N ASP A 286 34.69 19.76 3.56
CA ASP A 286 35.59 20.88 3.28
C ASP A 286 35.53 21.29 1.78
N PRO A 287 35.41 22.59 1.45
CA PRO A 287 35.39 23.07 0.06
C PRO A 287 36.56 22.59 -0.80
N ASP A 288 37.78 22.56 -0.25
CA ASP A 288 38.97 22.16 -0.99
C ASP A 288 38.92 20.67 -1.37
N ILE A 289 38.34 19.85 -0.49
CA ILE A 289 38.08 18.42 -0.74
C ILE A 289 36.96 18.23 -1.76
N ILE A 290 35.94 19.09 -1.76
CA ILE A 290 34.86 19.05 -2.76
C ILE A 290 35.43 19.35 -4.16
N GLU A 291 36.21 20.42 -4.32
CA GLU A 291 36.82 20.78 -5.60
C GLU A 291 37.74 19.66 -6.12
N GLN A 292 38.57 19.07 -5.26
CA GLN A 292 39.41 17.91 -5.61
C GLN A 292 38.60 16.69 -6.07
N ILE A 293 37.44 16.41 -5.45
CA ILE A 293 36.56 15.31 -5.85
C ILE A 293 35.89 15.57 -7.20
N GLU A 294 35.40 16.79 -7.45
CA GLU A 294 34.72 17.14 -8.71
C GLU A 294 35.70 17.24 -9.88
N ALA A 295 36.85 17.91 -9.70
CA ALA A 295 37.93 17.99 -10.68
C ALA A 295 38.67 16.65 -10.89
N HIS A 296 38.57 15.73 -9.92
CA HIS A 296 39.32 14.48 -9.85
C HIS A 296 40.86 14.66 -9.76
N GLU A 297 41.30 15.81 -9.23
CA GLU A 297 42.71 16.13 -8.99
C GLU A 297 43.06 15.89 -7.51
N PHE A 298 44.13 15.12 -7.27
CA PHE A 298 44.55 14.71 -5.92
C PHE A 298 46.08 14.72 -5.80
N GLU A 299 46.59 14.85 -4.57
CA GLU A 299 48.03 14.82 -4.31
C GLU A 299 48.72 13.58 -4.90
N PRO A 300 49.75 13.74 -5.75
CA PRO A 300 50.48 12.61 -6.30
C PRO A 300 51.27 11.86 -5.22
N LEU A 301 51.25 10.53 -5.29
CA LEU A 301 52.01 9.67 -4.39
C LEU A 301 53.51 9.87 -4.63
N ALA A 302 54.23 10.23 -3.58
CA ALA A 302 55.68 10.41 -3.61
C ALA A 302 56.45 9.15 -3.18
N LYS A 303 55.80 8.22 -2.46
CA LYS A 303 56.39 7.02 -1.84
C LYS A 303 55.37 5.90 -1.75
N VAL A 304 55.85 4.65 -1.67
CA VAL A 304 55.04 3.43 -1.52
C VAL A 304 55.64 2.50 -0.48
N PHE A 305 54.82 1.63 0.10
CA PHE A 305 55.27 0.63 1.06
C PHE A 305 55.88 -0.57 0.35
N TRP A 306 56.93 -1.12 0.95
CA TRP A 306 57.80 -2.16 0.40
C TRP A 306 58.32 -3.07 1.50
N ARG A 307 58.64 -4.32 1.12
CA ARG A 307 59.28 -5.32 1.97
C ARG A 307 60.35 -6.03 1.14
N ASN A 308 61.47 -6.37 1.75
CA ASN A 308 62.51 -7.14 1.08
C ASN A 308 62.00 -8.56 0.73
N ALA A 309 61.92 -8.89 -0.56
CA ALA A 309 61.53 -10.21 -1.05
C ALA A 309 62.60 -11.30 -0.84
N ARG A 310 63.86 -10.94 -0.58
CA ARG A 310 64.96 -11.88 -0.35
C ARG A 310 65.12 -12.19 1.14
N LEU A 311 64.25 -13.07 1.64
CA LEU A 311 64.20 -13.49 3.04
C LEU A 311 65.31 -14.50 3.38
N ASP A 312 65.79 -14.46 4.62
CA ASP A 312 66.87 -15.33 5.12
C ASP A 312 66.35 -16.25 6.23
N PHE A 313 66.03 -17.50 5.88
CA PHE A 313 65.46 -18.48 6.81
C PHE A 313 66.49 -19.18 7.71
N ARG A 314 67.78 -18.80 7.71
CA ARG A 314 68.82 -19.52 8.48
C ARG A 314 68.57 -19.54 9.99
N THR A 315 68.03 -18.46 10.55
CA THR A 315 67.56 -18.34 11.93
C THR A 315 66.39 -17.36 12.00
N VAL A 316 65.61 -17.37 13.08
CA VAL A 316 64.52 -16.40 13.28
C VAL A 316 65.04 -14.94 13.31
N ASP A 317 66.21 -14.72 13.91
CA ASP A 317 66.90 -13.42 13.92
C ASP A 317 67.35 -12.98 12.51
N ALA A 318 67.88 -13.90 11.70
CA ALA A 318 68.23 -13.63 10.31
C ALA A 318 66.97 -13.28 9.48
N LEU A 319 65.86 -13.98 9.71
CA LEU A 319 64.58 -13.71 9.05
C LEU A 319 64.07 -12.30 9.44
N GLN A 320 64.01 -11.98 10.73
CA GLN A 320 63.60 -10.65 11.21
C GLN A 320 64.51 -9.52 10.67
N LYS A 321 65.83 -9.73 10.61
CA LYS A 321 66.78 -8.78 9.99
C LYS A 321 66.56 -8.65 8.49
N SER A 322 66.22 -9.74 7.79
CA SER A 322 65.94 -9.72 6.35
C SER A 322 64.61 -9.02 6.02
N LEU A 323 63.58 -9.18 6.85
CA LEU A 323 62.30 -8.48 6.74
C LEU A 323 62.47 -6.97 6.94
N ARG A 324 63.21 -6.59 8.00
CA ARG A 324 63.49 -5.20 8.39
C ARG A 324 64.53 -4.48 7.53
N LYS A 325 65.10 -5.15 6.53
CA LYS A 325 66.04 -4.52 5.59
C LYS A 325 65.32 -3.39 4.85
N ARG A 326 65.89 -2.18 4.90
CA ARG A 326 65.42 -1.01 4.14
C ARG A 326 65.88 -1.10 2.68
N SER A 327 65.15 -0.41 1.80
CA SER A 327 65.57 -0.19 0.41
C SER A 327 66.52 1.00 0.33
N ASP A 328 67.44 0.95 -0.64
CA ASP A 328 68.34 2.06 -0.97
C ASP A 328 67.63 3.13 -1.85
N ASN A 329 66.44 2.81 -2.38
CA ASN A 329 65.62 3.74 -3.16
C ASN A 329 64.67 4.55 -2.24
N PRO A 330 64.72 5.90 -2.24
CA PRO A 330 63.97 6.75 -1.30
C PRO A 330 62.44 6.74 -1.50
N THR A 331 61.97 6.17 -2.61
CA THR A 331 60.54 6.00 -2.95
C THR A 331 59.96 4.72 -2.34
N LEU A 332 60.80 3.77 -1.93
CA LEU A 332 60.44 2.49 -1.32
C LEU A 332 60.58 2.56 0.21
N VAL A 333 59.48 2.83 0.90
CA VAL A 333 59.41 2.90 2.36
C VAL A 333 59.16 1.51 2.93
N LEU A 334 59.86 1.13 4.00
CA LEU A 334 59.61 -0.13 4.70
C LEU A 334 58.17 -0.16 5.25
N ALA A 335 57.45 -1.26 4.99
CA ALA A 335 56.11 -1.50 5.53
C ALA A 335 56.09 -1.35 7.06
N ARG A 336 55.03 -0.75 7.61
CA ARG A 336 54.91 -0.52 9.07
C ARG A 336 54.18 -1.69 9.72
N GLU A 337 54.85 -2.29 10.70
CA GLU A 337 54.31 -3.29 11.64
C GLU A 337 53.34 -4.33 11.02
N PRO A 338 53.71 -5.03 9.92
CA PRO A 338 52.78 -5.96 9.27
C PRO A 338 52.43 -7.12 10.20
N VAL A 339 51.17 -7.57 10.16
CA VAL A 339 50.62 -8.58 11.09
C VAL A 339 51.47 -9.85 11.15
N ASP A 340 51.99 -10.33 10.01
CA ASP A 340 52.84 -11.53 9.95
C ASP A 340 54.22 -11.32 10.59
N GLU A 341 54.81 -10.13 10.52
CA GLU A 341 56.03 -9.79 11.28
C GLU A 341 55.75 -9.63 12.78
N VAL A 342 54.62 -9.03 13.17
CA VAL A 342 54.22 -8.88 14.58
C VAL A 342 53.94 -10.26 15.20
N MET A 343 53.27 -11.15 14.48
CA MET A 343 53.08 -12.55 14.90
C MET A 343 54.42 -13.29 14.99
N LEU A 344 55.35 -13.11 14.03
CA LEU A 344 56.69 -13.71 14.10
C LEU A 344 57.45 -13.22 15.33
N ALA A 345 57.40 -11.93 15.65
CA ALA A 345 58.03 -11.35 16.83
C ALA A 345 57.44 -11.95 18.13
N HIS A 346 56.12 -11.99 18.26
CA HIS A 346 55.43 -12.57 19.42
C HIS A 346 55.76 -14.07 19.58
N LEU A 347 55.60 -14.88 18.51
CA LEU A 347 55.86 -16.32 18.57
C LEU A 347 57.34 -16.63 18.84
N SER A 348 58.28 -15.80 18.36
CA SER A 348 59.72 -15.98 18.63
C SER A 348 60.11 -15.84 20.11
N GLN A 349 59.27 -15.22 20.93
CA GLN A 349 59.48 -15.09 22.38
C GLN A 349 58.96 -16.32 23.17
N ASN A 350 58.19 -17.21 22.54
CA ASN A 350 57.73 -18.44 23.20
C ASN A 350 58.85 -19.50 23.20
N GLU A 351 59.34 -19.89 24.38
CA GLU A 351 60.51 -20.76 24.52
C GLU A 351 60.41 -22.07 23.73
N ASP A 352 59.24 -22.71 23.69
CA ASP A 352 59.05 -23.95 22.93
C ASP A 352 59.12 -23.70 21.42
N VAL A 353 58.55 -22.59 20.94
CA VAL A 353 58.62 -22.20 19.52
C VAL A 353 60.07 -21.90 19.14
N ALA A 354 60.80 -21.14 19.96
CA ALA A 354 62.21 -20.82 19.74
C ALA A 354 63.09 -22.09 19.72
N ARG A 355 62.84 -23.06 20.61
CA ARG A 355 63.54 -24.35 20.67
C ARG A 355 63.32 -25.18 19.40
N ILE A 356 62.10 -25.14 18.85
CA ILE A 356 61.68 -25.85 17.63
C ILE A 356 62.19 -25.13 16.36
N ALA A 357 62.24 -23.80 16.34
CA ALA A 357 62.66 -22.97 15.20
C ALA A 357 64.19 -22.90 15.02
N SER A 358 64.88 -24.03 15.22
CA SER A 358 66.34 -24.15 15.27
C SER A 358 67.00 -24.60 13.95
N ALA A 359 66.21 -24.89 12.91
CA ALA A 359 66.67 -25.28 11.57
C ALA A 359 65.89 -24.52 10.47
N PRO A 360 66.45 -24.32 9.25
CA PRO A 360 65.89 -23.40 8.27
C PRO A 360 64.50 -23.79 7.74
N ASP A 361 64.22 -25.09 7.63
CA ASP A 361 62.89 -25.64 7.32
C ASP A 361 61.85 -25.26 8.39
N ARG A 362 62.26 -25.24 9.66
CA ARG A 362 61.39 -24.88 10.79
C ARG A 362 61.21 -23.37 10.93
N VAL A 363 62.22 -22.58 10.59
CA VAL A 363 62.08 -21.11 10.47
C VAL A 363 61.16 -20.73 9.31
N GLN A 364 61.26 -21.40 8.16
CA GLN A 364 60.33 -21.20 7.04
C GLN A 364 58.90 -21.63 7.42
N LEU A 365 58.72 -22.80 8.05
CA LEU A 365 57.40 -23.26 8.51
C LEU A 365 56.79 -22.31 9.55
N LEU A 366 57.59 -21.75 10.47
CA LEU A 366 57.13 -20.74 11.42
C LEU A 366 56.61 -19.51 10.68
N TRP A 367 57.35 -19.03 9.69
CA TRP A 367 56.95 -17.91 8.85
C TRP A 367 55.64 -18.18 8.10
N GLU A 368 55.49 -19.34 7.48
CA GLU A 368 54.26 -19.74 6.77
C GLU A 368 53.02 -19.86 7.69
N VAL A 369 53.23 -20.11 8.99
CA VAL A 369 52.19 -20.09 10.02
C VAL A 369 51.90 -18.67 10.52
N CYS A 370 52.91 -17.80 10.67
CA CYS A 370 52.73 -16.37 10.98
C CYS A 370 51.94 -15.63 9.89
N GLN A 371 51.94 -16.14 8.65
CA GLN A 371 51.14 -15.65 7.52
C GLN A 371 49.68 -16.15 7.49
N ILE A 372 49.15 -16.76 8.56
CA ILE A 372 47.72 -17.08 8.68
C ILE A 372 46.97 -15.81 9.15
N PRO A 373 46.03 -15.25 8.35
CA PRO A 373 45.35 -14.00 8.71
C PRO A 373 44.48 -14.13 9.97
N ASP A 374 44.50 -13.11 10.83
CA ASP A 374 43.51 -12.96 11.89
C ASP A 374 42.24 -12.32 11.32
N PHE A 375 41.36 -13.15 10.73
CA PHE A 375 40.08 -12.67 10.22
C PHE A 375 39.13 -12.10 11.29
N ARG A 376 39.45 -12.24 12.59
CA ARG A 376 38.61 -11.73 13.69
C ARG A 376 38.96 -10.29 14.07
N ASN A 377 40.20 -9.84 13.88
CA ASN A 377 40.69 -8.54 14.34
C ASN A 377 40.40 -8.27 15.85
N ILE A 378 40.40 -9.30 16.68
CA ILE A 378 40.19 -9.18 18.12
C ILE A 378 41.57 -9.17 18.80
N HIS A 379 42.02 -8.01 19.26
CA HIS A 379 43.30 -7.80 19.96
C HIS A 379 43.41 -8.61 21.27
N THR A 380 43.66 -9.91 21.15
CA THR A 380 43.69 -10.90 22.23
C THR A 380 44.68 -12.01 21.91
N ASP A 381 45.21 -12.67 22.95
CA ASP A 381 46.13 -13.81 22.81
C ASP A 381 45.56 -15.02 22.04
N ALA A 382 44.29 -15.01 21.67
CA ALA A 382 43.63 -16.12 21.00
C ALA A 382 44.33 -16.52 19.68
N HIS A 383 44.70 -15.56 18.84
CA HIS A 383 45.39 -15.85 17.57
C HIS A 383 46.83 -16.32 17.79
N PRO A 384 47.71 -15.63 18.57
CA PRO A 384 49.04 -16.15 18.90
C PRO A 384 49.05 -17.56 19.49
N ARG A 385 48.07 -17.91 20.36
CA ARG A 385 47.93 -19.26 20.93
C ARG A 385 47.49 -20.30 19.88
N LEU A 386 46.63 -19.92 18.94
CA LEU A 386 46.25 -20.77 17.80
C LEU A 386 47.44 -21.03 16.87
N LEU A 387 48.16 -19.99 16.46
CA LEU A 387 49.36 -20.10 15.61
C LEU A 387 50.44 -20.97 16.28
N THR A 388 50.68 -20.75 17.58
CA THR A 388 51.58 -21.57 18.39
C THR A 388 51.17 -23.05 18.40
N SER A 389 49.87 -23.35 18.46
CA SER A 389 49.35 -24.72 18.42
C SER A 389 49.54 -25.36 17.04
N ILE A 390 49.19 -24.65 15.96
CA ILE A 390 49.37 -25.09 14.57
C ILE A 390 50.86 -25.42 14.31
N TYR A 391 51.76 -24.51 14.68
CA TYR A 391 53.20 -24.72 14.52
C TYR A 391 53.70 -25.95 15.31
N ARG A 392 53.31 -26.11 16.58
CA ARG A 392 53.70 -27.28 17.41
C ARG A 392 53.22 -28.62 16.85
N TYR A 393 52.13 -28.66 16.08
CA TYR A 393 51.69 -29.86 15.38
C TYR A 393 52.49 -30.12 14.09
N LEU A 394 52.67 -29.10 13.24
CA LEU A 394 53.36 -29.22 11.95
C LEU A 394 54.88 -29.36 12.08
N ALA A 395 55.46 -28.92 13.19
CA ALA A 395 56.91 -28.93 13.39
C ALA A 395 57.50 -30.29 13.81
N LYS A 396 56.69 -31.35 13.91
CA LYS A 396 57.19 -32.72 14.13
C LYS A 396 57.68 -33.30 12.77
N PRO A 397 58.38 -34.45 12.75
CA PRO A 397 58.74 -35.12 11.51
C PRO A 397 57.49 -35.71 10.81
N ASN A 398 57.35 -35.45 9.50
CA ASN A 398 56.27 -35.96 8.64
C ASN A 398 54.83 -35.73 9.16
N SER A 399 54.62 -34.75 10.05
CA SER A 399 53.33 -34.53 10.70
C SER A 399 52.41 -33.59 9.93
N LYS A 400 51.12 -33.80 10.15
CA LYS A 400 50.00 -32.98 9.69
C LYS A 400 49.19 -32.52 10.91
N LEU A 401 48.25 -31.60 10.74
CA LEU A 401 47.32 -31.24 11.81
C LEU A 401 46.44 -32.47 12.15
N PRO A 402 46.32 -32.88 13.43
CA PRO A 402 45.52 -34.05 13.79
C PRO A 402 44.04 -33.85 13.42
N VAL A 403 43.46 -34.87 12.79
CA VAL A 403 42.07 -34.87 12.28
C VAL A 403 41.08 -34.55 13.39
N ASP A 404 41.21 -35.16 14.57
CA ASP A 404 40.31 -34.95 15.71
C ASP A 404 40.41 -33.51 16.26
N TRP A 405 41.63 -32.98 16.39
CA TRP A 405 41.86 -31.63 16.91
C TRP A 405 41.29 -30.56 15.97
N LEU A 406 41.52 -30.72 14.66
CA LEU A 406 40.93 -29.87 13.62
C LEU A 406 39.40 -29.99 13.61
N GLY A 407 38.88 -31.20 13.73
CA GLY A 407 37.46 -31.48 13.87
C GLY A 407 36.83 -30.77 15.05
N GLU A 408 37.46 -30.78 16.23
CA GLU A 408 37.01 -29.99 17.38
C GLU A 408 36.97 -28.48 17.08
N GLN A 409 38.01 -27.91 16.46
CA GLN A 409 38.04 -26.46 16.19
C GLN A 409 36.95 -26.05 15.19
N VAL A 410 36.71 -26.87 14.17
CA VAL A 410 35.66 -26.64 13.15
C VAL A 410 34.26 -26.87 13.74
N LEU A 411 34.05 -27.93 14.51
CA LEU A 411 32.75 -28.26 15.13
C LEU A 411 32.29 -27.18 16.13
N ARG A 412 33.22 -26.56 16.86
CA ARG A 412 32.91 -25.42 17.76
C ARG A 412 32.31 -24.21 17.02
N LEU A 413 32.52 -24.11 15.71
CA LEU A 413 32.05 -23.03 14.83
C LEU A 413 30.80 -23.41 14.00
N ASP A 414 30.47 -24.71 13.89
CA ASP A 414 29.31 -25.24 13.16
C ASP A 414 27.99 -25.03 13.92
N ARG A 415 27.67 -23.77 14.22
CA ARG A 415 26.56 -23.35 15.08
C ARG A 415 25.92 -22.06 14.59
N TYR A 416 24.59 -22.09 14.39
CA TYR A 416 23.81 -21.09 13.64
C TYR A 416 22.84 -20.27 14.52
N ASP A 417 22.85 -20.53 15.82
CA ASP A 417 22.22 -19.73 16.88
C ASP A 417 22.94 -18.39 17.12
N GLY A 418 22.36 -17.56 17.99
CA GLY A 418 22.94 -16.30 18.44
C GLY A 418 22.43 -15.06 17.71
N ASP A 419 23.15 -13.95 17.90
CA ASP A 419 22.93 -12.65 17.24
C ASP A 419 23.90 -12.44 16.05
N ILE A 420 23.79 -11.27 15.40
CA ILE A 420 24.58 -10.90 14.21
C ILE A 420 26.09 -10.87 14.51
N ASP A 421 26.50 -10.43 15.69
CA ASP A 421 27.91 -10.25 16.04
C ASP A 421 28.54 -11.59 16.49
N GLN A 422 27.76 -12.45 17.15
CA GLN A 422 28.12 -13.84 17.38
C GLN A 422 28.28 -14.63 16.07
N LEU A 423 27.35 -14.49 15.13
CA LEU A 423 27.45 -15.12 13.81
C LEU A 423 28.66 -14.59 13.03
N SER A 424 28.91 -13.28 13.06
CA SER A 424 30.08 -12.64 12.46
C SER A 424 31.40 -13.18 13.05
N SER A 425 31.50 -13.32 14.38
CA SER A 425 32.69 -13.87 15.06
C SER A 425 32.93 -15.37 14.80
N ARG A 426 31.86 -16.14 14.54
CA ARG A 426 31.93 -17.53 14.05
C ARG A 426 32.38 -17.58 12.58
N LEU A 427 31.84 -16.70 11.74
CA LEU A 427 32.17 -16.58 10.31
C LEU A 427 33.63 -16.14 10.08
N ALA A 428 34.13 -15.19 10.86
CA ALA A 428 35.55 -14.85 10.92
C ALA A 428 36.39 -16.04 11.40
N GLY A 429 35.91 -16.78 12.40
CA GLY A 429 36.58 -17.98 12.90
C GLY A 429 36.70 -19.11 11.87
N ILE A 430 35.65 -19.39 11.08
CA ILE A 430 35.71 -20.46 10.08
C ILE A 430 36.60 -20.09 8.90
N ARG A 431 36.68 -18.81 8.50
CA ARG A 431 37.58 -18.35 7.42
C ARG A 431 39.06 -18.62 7.70
N VAL A 432 39.50 -18.63 8.97
CA VAL A 432 40.85 -19.07 9.35
C VAL A 432 41.06 -20.54 8.96
N TRP A 433 40.07 -21.40 9.20
CA TRP A 433 40.10 -22.80 8.82
C TRP A 433 39.92 -23.02 7.31
N THR A 434 39.11 -22.22 6.63
CA THR A 434 39.03 -22.21 5.16
C THR A 434 40.42 -21.92 4.56
N TYR A 435 41.14 -20.89 5.04
CA TYR A 435 42.51 -20.60 4.61
C TYR A 435 43.50 -21.74 4.92
N VAL A 436 43.46 -22.29 6.14
CA VAL A 436 44.29 -23.46 6.53
C VAL A 436 43.99 -24.68 5.64
N SER A 437 42.73 -24.88 5.22
CA SER A 437 42.35 -26.02 4.38
C SER A 437 42.99 -26.00 2.98
N HIS A 438 43.34 -24.83 2.45
CA HIS A 438 44.07 -24.69 1.18
C HIS A 438 45.57 -25.01 1.29
N LYS A 439 46.11 -25.14 2.51
CA LYS A 439 47.49 -25.60 2.76
C LYS A 439 47.54 -27.12 2.66
N HIS A 440 47.32 -27.68 1.46
CA HIS A 440 47.14 -29.13 1.22
C HIS A 440 48.20 -30.06 1.88
N HIS A 441 49.43 -29.59 2.10
CA HIS A 441 50.49 -30.38 2.71
C HIS A 441 50.42 -30.44 4.26
N TRP A 442 49.62 -29.57 4.90
CA TRP A 442 49.40 -29.54 6.35
C TRP A 442 48.30 -30.52 6.82
N LEU A 443 47.50 -31.09 5.91
CA LEU A 443 46.31 -31.88 6.21
C LEU A 443 46.36 -33.28 5.59
N GLU A 444 45.67 -34.24 6.19
CA GLU A 444 45.57 -35.62 5.66
C GLU A 444 44.66 -35.67 4.43
N ASP A 445 43.37 -35.35 4.60
CA ASP A 445 42.44 -35.08 3.50
C ASP A 445 42.11 -33.58 3.43
N ALA A 446 42.90 -32.85 2.64
CA ALA A 446 42.68 -31.42 2.44
C ALA A 446 41.37 -31.10 1.68
N ASN A 447 40.86 -32.04 0.86
CA ASN A 447 39.66 -31.80 0.06
C ASN A 447 38.41 -31.87 0.95
N HIS A 448 38.33 -32.90 1.80
CA HIS A 448 37.27 -33.02 2.81
C HIS A 448 37.20 -31.76 3.71
N TRP A 449 38.35 -31.28 4.19
CA TRP A 449 38.37 -30.07 5.03
C TRP A 449 38.03 -28.78 4.26
N GLN A 450 38.40 -28.66 2.97
CA GLN A 450 37.96 -27.55 2.12
C GLN A 450 36.44 -27.55 1.93
N GLU A 451 35.84 -28.69 1.59
CA GLU A 451 34.40 -28.82 1.43
C GLU A 451 33.65 -28.57 2.74
N ARG A 452 34.12 -29.14 3.85
CA ARG A 452 33.49 -29.00 5.17
C ARG A 452 33.56 -27.59 5.74
N THR A 453 34.71 -26.91 5.63
CA THR A 453 34.85 -25.51 6.09
C THR A 453 34.05 -24.57 5.22
N ARG A 454 34.10 -24.75 3.88
CA ARG A 454 33.28 -23.97 2.93
C ARG A 454 31.78 -24.12 3.21
N ALA A 455 31.28 -25.33 3.46
CA ALA A 455 29.86 -25.55 3.75
C ALA A 455 29.39 -24.81 5.03
N ILE A 456 30.26 -24.70 6.04
CA ILE A 456 29.99 -23.92 7.26
C ILE A 456 30.09 -22.41 6.97
N GLU A 457 31.08 -21.96 6.19
CA GLU A 457 31.22 -20.55 5.77
C GLU A 457 30.01 -20.08 4.95
N ASP A 458 29.57 -20.86 3.96
CA ASP A 458 28.39 -20.58 3.14
C ASP A 458 27.12 -20.51 4.01
N LYS A 459 26.88 -21.51 4.87
CA LYS A 459 25.67 -21.56 5.71
C LYS A 459 25.65 -20.51 6.84
N LEU A 460 26.80 -20.19 7.44
CA LEU A 460 26.91 -19.04 8.35
C LEU A 460 26.65 -17.72 7.62
N SER A 461 27.08 -17.61 6.36
CA SER A 461 26.85 -16.41 5.54
C SER A 461 25.37 -16.20 5.19
N ASP A 462 24.65 -17.29 4.90
CA ASP A 462 23.21 -17.26 4.63
C ASP A 462 22.41 -16.90 5.87
N VAL A 463 22.67 -17.56 7.01
CA VAL A 463 22.00 -17.23 8.29
C VAL A 463 22.33 -15.81 8.74
N LEU A 464 23.55 -15.32 8.51
CA LEU A 464 23.91 -13.92 8.77
C LEU A 464 23.13 -12.95 7.86
N HIS A 465 22.95 -13.28 6.58
CA HIS A 465 22.10 -12.50 5.67
C HIS A 465 20.63 -12.48 6.14
N GLU A 466 20.07 -13.63 6.54
CA GLU A 466 18.71 -13.72 7.08
C GLU A 466 18.53 -12.82 8.32
N ARG A 467 19.48 -12.84 9.27
CA ARG A 467 19.41 -12.02 10.48
C ARG A 467 19.61 -10.52 10.21
N LEU A 468 20.47 -10.15 9.26
CA LEU A 468 20.59 -8.77 8.80
C LEU A 468 19.25 -8.28 8.20
N THR A 469 18.67 -9.08 7.32
CA THR A 469 17.38 -8.79 6.66
C THR A 469 16.24 -8.68 7.67
N GLN A 470 16.10 -9.64 8.58
CA GLN A 470 15.08 -9.61 9.66
C GLN A 470 15.20 -8.39 10.58
N ARG A 471 16.40 -7.82 10.73
CA ARG A 471 16.66 -6.66 11.60
C ARG A 471 16.52 -5.31 10.86
N PHE A 472 16.95 -5.23 9.61
CA PHE A 472 17.10 -3.96 8.88
C PHE A 472 16.14 -3.77 7.70
N VAL A 473 15.30 -4.76 7.40
CA VAL A 473 14.27 -4.68 6.34
C VAL A 473 12.90 -5.00 6.93
N ASP A 474 11.93 -4.09 6.73
CA ASP A 474 10.53 -4.41 6.93
C ASP A 474 10.01 -5.22 5.73
N ARG A 475 9.55 -6.45 5.99
CA ARG A 475 9.02 -7.35 4.95
C ARG A 475 7.81 -6.77 4.23
N ARG A 476 6.92 -6.05 4.92
CA ARG A 476 5.73 -5.41 4.30
C ARG A 476 6.17 -4.33 3.33
N THR A 477 7.04 -3.42 3.78
CA THR A 477 7.50 -2.32 2.92
C THR A 477 8.37 -2.84 1.76
N SER A 478 9.14 -3.91 1.97
CA SER A 478 9.97 -4.52 0.92
C SER A 478 9.13 -5.13 -0.22
N VAL A 479 8.05 -5.86 0.11
CA VAL A 479 7.11 -6.40 -0.89
C VAL A 479 6.38 -5.27 -1.64
N LEU A 480 6.00 -4.20 -0.95
CA LEU A 480 5.39 -3.01 -1.57
C LEU A 480 6.37 -2.26 -2.48
N LEU A 481 7.62 -2.08 -2.09
CA LEU A 481 8.65 -1.45 -2.93
C LEU A 481 8.97 -2.27 -4.18
N LYS A 482 8.96 -3.61 -4.05
CA LYS A 482 9.13 -4.52 -5.19
C LYS A 482 7.96 -4.44 -6.17
N SER A 483 6.72 -4.57 -5.69
CA SER A 483 5.51 -4.48 -6.53
C SER A 483 5.23 -3.08 -7.12
N LEU A 484 5.83 -2.02 -6.58
CA LEU A 484 5.83 -0.69 -7.20
C LEU A 484 6.86 -0.54 -8.34
N LYS A 485 7.91 -1.37 -8.37
CA LYS A 485 8.95 -1.39 -9.42
C LYS A 485 8.64 -2.38 -10.54
N ASP A 486 8.25 -3.60 -10.18
CA ASP A 486 7.83 -4.62 -11.15
C ASP A 486 6.52 -4.16 -11.81
N LYS A 487 6.54 -3.95 -13.13
CA LYS A 487 5.36 -3.56 -13.92
C LYS A 487 4.37 -4.72 -14.15
N SER A 488 4.46 -5.79 -13.38
CA SER A 488 3.47 -6.85 -13.31
C SER A 488 2.13 -6.29 -12.83
N GLU A 489 1.04 -6.74 -13.43
CA GLU A 489 -0.30 -6.41 -12.95
C GLU A 489 -0.49 -7.02 -11.55
N LEU A 490 -0.72 -6.16 -10.55
CA LEU A 490 -1.02 -6.56 -9.18
C LEU A 490 -2.29 -7.42 -9.19
N MET A 491 -2.21 -8.65 -8.68
CA MET A 491 -3.35 -9.57 -8.62
C MET A 491 -4.30 -9.18 -7.49
N SER A 492 -5.05 -8.09 -7.68
CA SER A 492 -6.14 -7.72 -6.79
C SER A 492 -7.32 -8.68 -6.98
N THR A 493 -7.60 -9.50 -5.96
CA THR A 493 -8.77 -10.38 -5.96
C THR A 493 -9.90 -9.68 -5.24
N ILE A 494 -11.07 -9.58 -5.87
CA ILE A 494 -12.25 -8.96 -5.29
C ILE A 494 -13.26 -10.05 -4.95
N THR A 495 -13.69 -10.13 -3.69
CA THR A 495 -14.68 -11.12 -3.27
C THR A 495 -16.09 -10.69 -3.69
N ALA A 496 -17.05 -11.62 -3.71
CA ALA A 496 -18.45 -11.33 -4.01
C ALA A 496 -19.08 -10.29 -3.07
N ASN A 497 -18.51 -10.09 -1.88
CA ASN A 497 -18.94 -9.09 -0.89
C ASN A 497 -18.41 -7.66 -1.19
N GLY A 498 -17.59 -7.51 -2.22
CA GLY A 498 -16.90 -6.27 -2.59
C GLY A 498 -15.57 -6.05 -1.84
N GLU A 499 -15.07 -7.03 -1.09
CA GLU A 499 -13.78 -6.91 -0.37
C GLU A 499 -12.63 -6.94 -1.37
N VAL A 500 -11.70 -5.98 -1.28
CA VAL A 500 -10.53 -5.88 -2.15
C VAL A 500 -9.32 -6.46 -1.42
N GLN A 501 -8.81 -7.58 -1.93
CA GLN A 501 -7.59 -8.22 -1.45
C GLN A 501 -6.45 -8.03 -2.45
N VAL A 502 -5.22 -7.86 -1.97
CA VAL A 502 -4.01 -7.76 -2.82
C VAL A 502 -2.99 -8.77 -2.28
N GLU A 503 -2.56 -9.71 -3.13
CA GLU A 503 -1.69 -10.84 -2.74
C GLU A 503 -2.19 -11.65 -1.50
N GLY A 504 -3.52 -11.63 -1.26
CA GLY A 504 -4.19 -12.34 -0.16
C GLY A 504 -4.42 -11.52 1.12
N GLU A 505 -3.90 -10.29 1.22
CA GLU A 505 -4.16 -9.37 2.34
C GLU A 505 -5.36 -8.45 2.02
N TYR A 506 -6.23 -8.19 3.00
CA TYR A 506 -7.40 -7.31 2.86
C TYR A 506 -6.99 -5.82 2.95
N VAL A 507 -7.49 -4.99 2.01
CA VAL A 507 -7.10 -3.57 1.89
C VAL A 507 -8.29 -2.61 2.10
N GLY A 508 -9.52 -3.09 1.95
CA GLY A 508 -10.73 -2.28 2.01
C GLY A 508 -11.85 -2.84 1.15
N ARG A 509 -12.88 -2.04 0.87
CA ARG A 509 -14.10 -2.45 0.18
C ARG A 509 -14.42 -1.56 -1.02
N LEU A 510 -14.91 -2.17 -2.10
CA LEU A 510 -15.42 -1.47 -3.29
C LEU A 510 -16.96 -1.49 -3.28
N GLU A 511 -17.56 -0.35 -2.93
CA GLU A 511 -19.02 -0.15 -2.92
C GLU A 511 -19.45 0.52 -4.22
N GLY A 512 -20.07 -0.25 -5.12
CA GLY A 512 -20.43 0.21 -6.47
C GLY A 512 -19.18 0.57 -7.26
N PHE A 513 -18.87 1.87 -7.30
CA PHE A 513 -17.68 2.48 -7.93
C PHE A 513 -16.77 3.24 -6.95
N ARG A 514 -17.09 3.26 -5.65
CA ARG A 514 -16.32 3.96 -4.61
C ARG A 514 -15.45 2.96 -3.84
N PHE A 515 -14.14 3.15 -3.86
CA PHE A 515 -13.24 2.40 -2.98
C PHE A 515 -13.16 3.06 -1.60
N ILE A 516 -13.33 2.26 -0.55
CA ILE A 516 -13.17 2.64 0.86
C ILE A 516 -12.01 1.82 1.40
N ALA A 517 -10.88 2.47 1.65
CA ALA A 517 -9.74 1.85 2.33
C ALA A 517 -10.04 1.67 3.81
N ASP A 518 -9.49 0.61 4.42
CA ASP A 518 -9.62 0.39 5.87
C ASP A 518 -8.55 1.19 6.64
N GLU A 519 -8.94 1.88 7.72
CA GLU A 519 -8.06 2.79 8.47
C GLU A 519 -7.33 2.07 9.61
N THR A 520 -6.37 1.22 9.25
CA THR A 520 -5.37 0.72 10.22
C THR A 520 -4.41 1.84 10.65
N ASP A 521 -4.05 1.91 11.94
CA ASP A 521 -3.27 2.99 12.60
C ASP A 521 -1.93 3.41 11.93
N ALA A 522 -1.41 2.61 10.99
CA ALA A 522 -0.18 2.89 10.27
C ALA A 522 -0.38 3.92 9.14
N ALA A 523 -0.50 5.20 9.50
CA ALA A 523 -0.82 6.33 8.62
C ALA A 523 0.13 6.58 7.42
N PHE A 524 1.22 5.81 7.29
CA PHE A 524 2.10 5.79 6.12
C PHE A 524 1.95 4.51 5.27
N GLU A 525 1.68 3.35 5.87
CA GLU A 525 1.41 2.08 5.17
C GLU A 525 0.14 2.20 4.31
N GLY A 526 -0.97 2.65 4.90
CA GLY A 526 -2.26 2.74 4.21
C GLY A 526 -2.24 3.57 2.93
N LYS A 527 -1.39 4.61 2.84
CA LYS A 527 -1.28 5.44 1.62
C LYS A 527 -0.58 4.74 0.46
N ALA A 528 0.43 3.92 0.74
CA ALA A 528 1.11 3.14 -0.30
C ALA A 528 0.21 2.00 -0.81
N ILE A 529 -0.42 1.26 0.11
CA ILE A 529 -1.28 0.13 -0.22
C ILE A 529 -2.56 0.61 -0.95
N ALA A 530 -3.20 1.69 -0.50
CA ALA A 530 -4.35 2.27 -1.21
C ALA A 530 -3.98 2.80 -2.61
N SER A 531 -2.76 3.31 -2.82
CA SER A 531 -2.28 3.71 -4.14
C SER A 531 -2.09 2.52 -5.10
N ALA A 532 -1.57 1.40 -4.59
CA ALA A 532 -1.46 0.15 -5.33
C ALA A 532 -2.85 -0.43 -5.68
N ALA A 533 -3.76 -0.50 -4.70
CA ALA A 533 -5.14 -0.97 -4.89
C ALA A 533 -5.89 -0.14 -5.93
N ARG A 534 -5.87 1.21 -5.83
CA ARG A 534 -6.45 2.12 -6.83
C ARG A 534 -6.02 1.81 -8.27
N ARG A 535 -4.73 1.52 -8.45
CA ARG A 535 -4.17 1.25 -9.78
C ARG A 535 -4.67 -0.07 -10.36
N ALA A 536 -4.82 -1.11 -9.53
CA ALA A 536 -5.38 -2.39 -9.94
C ALA A 536 -6.90 -2.27 -10.22
N LEU A 537 -7.64 -1.60 -9.33
CA LEU A 537 -9.08 -1.36 -9.44
C LEU A 537 -9.50 -0.60 -10.70
N THR A 538 -8.59 0.15 -11.34
CA THR A 538 -8.88 0.90 -12.58
C THR A 538 -9.36 -0.02 -13.71
N GLY A 539 -8.85 -1.26 -13.81
CA GLY A 539 -9.31 -2.25 -14.80
C GLY A 539 -10.70 -2.79 -14.50
N GLU A 540 -10.94 -3.20 -13.25
CA GLU A 540 -12.24 -3.68 -12.76
C GLU A 540 -13.35 -2.62 -12.95
N ILE A 541 -13.07 -1.35 -12.62
CA ILE A 541 -14.05 -0.27 -12.78
C ILE A 541 -14.48 -0.12 -14.24
N ALA A 542 -13.56 -0.23 -15.20
CA ALA A 542 -13.90 -0.18 -16.63
C ALA A 542 -14.80 -1.36 -17.04
N GLN A 543 -14.57 -2.56 -16.48
CA GLN A 543 -15.42 -3.72 -16.69
C GLN A 543 -16.82 -3.54 -16.05
N ARG A 544 -16.90 -3.04 -14.82
CA ARG A 544 -18.17 -2.76 -14.11
C ARG A 544 -19.00 -1.69 -14.80
N VAL A 545 -18.38 -0.62 -15.31
CA VAL A 545 -19.08 0.40 -16.10
C VAL A 545 -19.70 -0.22 -17.35
N LYS A 546 -18.92 -1.03 -18.08
CA LYS A 546 -19.42 -1.73 -19.27
C LYS A 546 -20.56 -2.71 -18.92
N GLN A 547 -20.49 -3.37 -17.76
CA GLN A 547 -21.57 -4.23 -17.30
C GLN A 547 -22.83 -3.41 -16.97
N LEU A 548 -22.72 -2.32 -16.20
CA LEU A 548 -23.83 -1.41 -15.90
C LEU A 548 -24.47 -0.82 -17.17
N GLU A 549 -23.67 -0.52 -18.20
CA GLU A 549 -24.15 -0.09 -19.52
C GLU A 549 -24.99 -1.16 -20.25
N THR A 550 -24.82 -2.46 -19.93
CA THR A 550 -25.49 -3.59 -20.60
C THR A 550 -26.49 -4.38 -19.76
N ASP A 551 -26.43 -4.30 -18.42
CA ASP A 551 -27.36 -4.98 -17.51
C ASP A 551 -28.81 -4.48 -17.73
N GLU A 552 -29.78 -5.39 -17.59
CA GLU A 552 -31.21 -5.05 -17.69
C GLU A 552 -31.71 -4.22 -16.49
N ASP A 553 -32.82 -3.50 -16.68
CA ASP A 553 -33.39 -2.61 -15.65
C ASP A 553 -33.86 -3.35 -14.37
N ASP A 554 -33.93 -4.68 -14.37
CA ASP A 554 -34.22 -5.48 -13.16
C ASP A 554 -33.08 -5.47 -12.13
N LYS A 555 -31.86 -5.11 -12.55
CA LYS A 555 -30.69 -4.96 -11.65
C LYS A 555 -30.65 -3.61 -10.94
N PHE A 556 -31.61 -2.71 -11.23
CA PHE A 556 -31.60 -1.33 -10.76
C PHE A 556 -32.79 -1.01 -9.85
N ALA A 557 -32.57 -0.21 -8.81
CA ALA A 557 -33.59 0.12 -7.82
C ALA A 557 -33.54 1.58 -7.34
N VAL A 558 -34.72 2.01 -6.87
CA VAL A 558 -35.09 3.17 -6.04
C VAL A 558 -35.01 2.93 -4.52
N ASN A 559 -34.21 3.62 -3.68
CA ASN A 559 -34.42 3.53 -2.20
C ASN A 559 -35.09 4.77 -1.58
N GLY A 560 -35.45 4.67 -0.29
CA GLY A 560 -36.02 5.77 0.47
C GLY A 560 -35.04 6.94 0.71
N GLN A 561 -33.74 6.70 0.59
CA GLN A 561 -32.67 7.70 0.64
C GLN A 561 -32.50 8.47 -0.68
N LEU A 562 -33.41 8.26 -1.65
CA LEU A 562 -33.40 8.90 -2.97
C LEU A 562 -32.17 8.52 -3.82
N GLU A 563 -31.54 7.37 -3.51
CA GLU A 563 -30.38 6.83 -4.20
C GLU A 563 -30.78 5.81 -5.28
N VAL A 564 -30.01 5.78 -6.36
CA VAL A 564 -30.10 4.77 -7.42
C VAL A 564 -29.10 3.66 -7.11
N LEU A 565 -29.62 2.43 -7.00
CA LEU A 565 -28.83 1.24 -6.73
C LEU A 565 -28.70 0.39 -8.00
N TRP A 566 -27.55 -0.27 -8.14
CA TRP A 566 -27.28 -1.29 -9.16
C TRP A 566 -26.69 -2.52 -8.47
N ASN A 567 -27.31 -3.70 -8.67
CA ASN A 567 -26.98 -4.94 -7.95
C ASN A 567 -26.91 -4.76 -6.42
N GLY A 568 -27.74 -3.88 -5.85
CA GLY A 568 -27.80 -3.56 -4.42
C GLY A 568 -26.76 -2.54 -3.92
N ALA A 569 -25.84 -2.07 -4.75
CA ALA A 569 -24.85 -1.05 -4.40
C ALA A 569 -25.25 0.34 -4.95
N VAL A 570 -25.01 1.41 -4.18
CA VAL A 570 -25.31 2.78 -4.59
C VAL A 570 -24.39 3.24 -5.73
N VAL A 571 -24.98 3.77 -6.80
CA VAL A 571 -24.27 4.26 -8.00
C VAL A 571 -24.62 5.70 -8.39
N GLY A 572 -25.66 6.29 -7.79
CA GLY A 572 -26.01 7.69 -7.93
C GLY A 572 -27.08 8.14 -6.96
N GLY A 573 -27.33 9.44 -6.89
CA GLY A 573 -28.44 10.07 -6.16
C GLY A 573 -29.37 10.83 -7.11
N LEU A 574 -30.64 10.93 -6.75
CA LEU A 574 -31.65 11.66 -7.51
C LEU A 574 -31.72 13.12 -7.10
N LYS A 575 -31.90 14.00 -8.09
CA LYS A 575 -32.03 15.44 -7.93
C LYS A 575 -33.21 16.00 -8.70
N LYS A 576 -33.63 17.18 -8.28
CA LYS A 576 -34.68 17.98 -8.91
C LYS A 576 -34.21 18.46 -10.28
N GLY A 577 -34.78 17.87 -11.34
CA GLY A 577 -34.67 18.37 -12.72
C GLY A 577 -35.84 19.30 -13.07
N ASP A 578 -36.05 19.52 -14.38
CA ASP A 578 -36.98 20.52 -14.93
C ASP A 578 -38.45 20.37 -14.50
N THR A 579 -38.91 19.15 -14.17
CA THR A 579 -40.29 18.88 -13.75
C THR A 579 -40.34 17.81 -12.64
N VAL A 580 -41.44 17.77 -11.89
CA VAL A 580 -41.66 16.77 -10.82
C VAL A 580 -41.70 15.33 -11.35
N LEU A 581 -41.92 15.13 -12.66
CA LEU A 581 -41.91 13.82 -13.33
C LEU A 581 -40.61 13.56 -14.14
N SER A 582 -39.58 14.39 -13.97
CA SER A 582 -38.28 14.25 -14.64
C SER A 582 -37.12 14.68 -13.70
N PRO A 583 -36.79 13.87 -12.70
CA PRO A 583 -35.62 14.10 -11.85
C PRO A 583 -34.32 13.84 -12.63
N ASP A 584 -33.27 14.58 -12.31
CA ASP A 584 -31.93 14.38 -12.84
C ASP A 584 -31.14 13.38 -11.97
N VAL A 585 -30.31 12.54 -12.59
CA VAL A 585 -29.38 11.68 -11.85
C VAL A 585 -28.02 12.37 -11.64
N GLN A 586 -27.59 12.49 -10.40
CA GLN A 586 -26.18 12.71 -10.06
C GLN A 586 -25.49 11.35 -9.87
N VAL A 587 -24.47 11.06 -10.66
CA VAL A 587 -23.61 9.88 -10.46
C VAL A 587 -22.80 10.03 -9.16
N ILE A 588 -22.58 8.93 -8.44
CA ILE A 588 -21.74 8.90 -7.24
C ILE A 588 -20.32 9.40 -7.56
N ASP A 589 -19.72 10.17 -6.66
CA ASP A 589 -18.36 10.64 -6.87
C ASP A 589 -17.36 9.49 -6.70
N SER A 590 -16.56 9.25 -7.73
CA SER A 590 -15.56 8.19 -7.78
C SER A 590 -14.26 8.74 -8.37
N GLU A 591 -13.16 8.45 -7.68
CA GLU A 591 -11.79 8.80 -8.10
C GLU A 591 -11.33 8.08 -9.38
N PHE A 592 -12.09 7.08 -9.84
CA PHE A 592 -11.82 6.32 -11.07
C PHE A 592 -12.57 6.84 -12.31
N PHE A 593 -13.44 7.83 -12.16
CA PHE A 593 -14.27 8.34 -13.27
C PHE A 593 -13.68 9.59 -13.93
N ASP A 594 -13.25 9.44 -15.18
CA ASP A 594 -13.06 10.57 -16.10
C ASP A 594 -14.41 11.17 -16.54
N GLY A 595 -14.38 12.38 -17.11
CA GLY A 595 -15.58 13.08 -17.58
C GLY A 595 -16.45 12.25 -18.54
N PRO A 596 -15.87 11.68 -19.62
CA PRO A 596 -16.58 10.77 -20.52
C PRO A 596 -17.24 9.57 -19.83
N THR A 597 -16.57 8.91 -18.86
CA THR A 597 -17.15 7.75 -18.15
C THR A 597 -18.25 8.15 -17.20
N ARG A 598 -18.08 9.26 -16.47
CA ARG A 598 -19.12 9.83 -15.61
C ARG A 598 -20.40 10.13 -16.41
N GLU A 599 -20.27 10.65 -17.63
CA GLU A 599 -21.40 10.97 -18.51
C GLU A 599 -22.09 9.73 -19.10
N ARG A 600 -21.35 8.65 -19.44
CA ARG A 600 -21.98 7.38 -19.86
C ARG A 600 -22.79 6.74 -18.73
N VAL A 601 -22.23 6.67 -17.52
CA VAL A 601 -22.94 6.17 -16.33
C VAL A 601 -24.17 7.03 -16.05
N ARG A 602 -24.04 8.37 -16.07
CA ARG A 602 -25.18 9.30 -15.91
C ARG A 602 -26.29 9.00 -16.91
N THR A 603 -25.94 8.80 -18.17
CA THR A 603 -26.89 8.51 -19.25
C THR A 603 -27.62 7.18 -19.03
N ARG A 604 -26.91 6.11 -18.66
CA ARG A 604 -27.53 4.79 -18.37
C ARG A 604 -28.49 4.85 -17.19
N LEU A 605 -28.10 5.53 -16.10
CA LEU A 605 -28.96 5.70 -14.92
C LEU A 605 -30.17 6.60 -15.21
N GLN A 606 -29.99 7.69 -15.98
CA GLN A 606 -31.11 8.55 -16.40
C GLN A 606 -32.11 7.78 -17.26
N ASN A 607 -31.63 6.92 -18.16
CA ASN A 607 -32.50 6.05 -18.96
C ASN A 607 -33.30 5.07 -18.09
N PHE A 608 -32.66 4.43 -17.09
CA PHE A 608 -33.37 3.60 -16.11
C PHE A 608 -34.46 4.40 -15.38
N ILE A 609 -34.15 5.57 -14.83
CA ILE A 609 -35.10 6.38 -14.07
C ILE A 609 -36.28 6.84 -14.94
N ASN A 610 -36.01 7.25 -16.17
CA ASN A 610 -37.06 7.60 -17.15
C ASN A 610 -37.98 6.39 -17.45
N ALA A 611 -37.40 5.19 -17.63
CA ALA A 611 -38.16 3.95 -17.86
C ALA A 611 -38.95 3.51 -16.62
N HIS A 612 -38.37 3.63 -15.43
CA HIS A 612 -38.99 3.30 -14.14
C HIS A 612 -40.21 4.19 -13.84
N ILE A 613 -40.11 5.49 -14.14
CA ILE A 613 -41.22 6.44 -14.05
C ILE A 613 -42.30 6.14 -15.11
N GLU A 614 -41.94 5.84 -16.35
CA GLU A 614 -42.91 5.46 -17.40
C GLU A 614 -43.58 4.09 -17.15
N ALA A 615 -42.93 3.19 -16.42
CA ALA A 615 -43.49 1.91 -16.00
C ALA A 615 -44.52 2.08 -14.87
N ARG A 616 -44.11 2.64 -13.72
CA ARG A 616 -44.98 2.77 -12.53
C ARG A 616 -45.97 3.94 -12.61
N LEU A 617 -45.56 5.08 -13.20
CA LEU A 617 -46.34 6.32 -13.27
C LEU A 617 -46.86 6.66 -14.66
N LYS A 618 -47.08 5.62 -15.49
CA LYS A 618 -47.67 5.71 -16.83
C LYS A 618 -48.99 6.50 -16.91
N MET A 619 -49.75 6.55 -15.81
CA MET A 619 -50.99 7.32 -15.74
C MET A 619 -50.76 8.84 -15.66
N LEU A 620 -49.59 9.29 -15.19
CA LEU A 620 -49.22 10.71 -15.08
C LEU A 620 -48.41 11.19 -16.30
N THR A 621 -47.47 10.39 -16.83
CA THR A 621 -46.76 10.70 -18.08
C THR A 621 -47.74 10.91 -19.24
N ARG A 622 -48.77 10.06 -19.34
CA ARG A 622 -49.89 10.23 -20.27
C ARG A 622 -50.67 11.56 -20.12
N LEU A 623 -50.73 12.16 -18.93
CA LEU A 623 -51.35 13.48 -18.74
C LEU A 623 -50.42 14.60 -19.20
N ARG A 624 -49.12 14.48 -18.93
CA ARG A 624 -48.07 15.41 -19.39
C ARG A 624 -48.01 15.47 -20.91
N ASP A 625 -48.07 14.31 -21.56
CA ASP A 625 -47.77 14.18 -22.99
C ASP A 625 -49.01 14.35 -23.90
N CYS A 626 -50.22 14.51 -23.32
CA CYS A 626 -51.45 14.65 -24.10
C CYS A 626 -51.70 16.09 -24.58
N GLN A 627 -51.90 16.26 -25.90
CA GLN A 627 -52.13 17.57 -26.51
C GLN A 627 -53.62 17.94 -26.53
N LEU A 628 -54.12 18.44 -25.39
CA LEU A 628 -55.52 18.87 -25.24
C LEU A 628 -55.69 20.42 -25.27
N PRO A 629 -56.92 20.93 -25.51
CA PRO A 629 -57.23 22.36 -25.53
C PRO A 629 -56.96 23.11 -24.21
N GLY A 630 -56.99 24.45 -24.29
CA GLY A 630 -56.48 25.38 -23.27
C GLY A 630 -56.90 25.10 -21.82
N PRO A 631 -58.20 25.08 -21.47
CA PRO A 631 -58.65 24.92 -20.08
C PRO A 631 -58.23 23.58 -19.46
N ILE A 632 -58.31 22.49 -20.22
CA ILE A 632 -57.85 21.16 -19.77
C ILE A 632 -56.34 21.20 -19.46
N ARG A 633 -55.54 21.79 -20.34
CA ARG A 633 -54.08 21.79 -20.23
C ARG A 633 -53.58 22.42 -18.93
N GLY A 634 -54.22 23.51 -18.47
CA GLY A 634 -53.91 24.12 -17.17
C GLY A 634 -54.22 23.19 -15.99
N LEU A 635 -55.33 22.46 -16.05
CA LEU A 635 -55.72 21.49 -15.01
C LEU A 635 -54.81 20.25 -15.00
N LEU A 636 -54.40 19.75 -16.17
CA LEU A 636 -53.48 18.62 -16.27
C LEU A 636 -52.05 18.98 -15.82
N PHE A 637 -51.57 20.19 -16.14
CA PHE A 637 -50.30 20.70 -15.62
C PHE A 637 -50.30 20.72 -14.09
N GLN A 638 -51.35 21.31 -13.48
CA GLN A 638 -51.49 21.32 -12.02
C GLN A 638 -51.59 19.92 -11.42
N LEU A 639 -52.26 18.97 -12.09
CA LEU A 639 -52.29 17.57 -11.64
C LEU A 639 -50.92 16.90 -11.67
N ASN A 640 -50.07 17.18 -12.67
CA ASN A 640 -48.72 16.61 -12.73
C ASN A 640 -47.81 17.20 -11.64
N GLU A 641 -47.85 18.51 -11.42
CA GLU A 641 -47.16 19.18 -10.31
C GLU A 641 -47.64 18.67 -8.93
N GLY A 642 -48.93 18.34 -8.82
CA GLY A 642 -49.53 17.67 -7.66
C GLY A 642 -49.34 16.15 -7.64
N LEU A 643 -48.46 15.57 -8.47
CA LEU A 643 -48.21 14.13 -8.58
C LEU A 643 -49.51 13.29 -8.63
N GLY A 644 -50.47 13.71 -9.46
CA GLY A 644 -51.76 13.06 -9.64
C GLY A 644 -52.82 13.32 -8.58
N CYS A 645 -52.61 14.22 -7.59
CA CYS A 645 -53.62 14.56 -6.59
C CYS A 645 -53.54 16.02 -6.10
N VAL A 646 -54.56 16.82 -6.42
CA VAL A 646 -54.66 18.25 -6.07
C VAL A 646 -55.99 18.52 -5.35
N PRO A 647 -56.05 19.37 -4.31
CA PRO A 647 -57.31 19.78 -3.70
C PRO A 647 -58.20 20.54 -4.68
N ARG A 648 -59.48 20.18 -4.78
CA ARG A 648 -60.45 20.75 -5.74
C ARG A 648 -60.61 22.27 -5.58
N ALA A 649 -60.47 22.78 -4.36
CA ALA A 649 -60.53 24.21 -4.07
C ALA A 649 -59.44 25.01 -4.82
N ASP A 650 -58.25 24.42 -4.97
CA ASP A 650 -57.08 25.05 -5.59
C ASP A 650 -57.23 25.08 -7.14
N LEU A 651 -58.21 24.33 -7.68
CA LEU A 651 -58.57 24.23 -9.11
C LEU A 651 -59.97 24.81 -9.43
N GLU A 652 -60.64 25.48 -8.48
CA GLU A 652 -62.07 25.82 -8.64
C GLU A 652 -62.34 26.90 -9.71
N SER A 653 -61.34 27.61 -10.21
CA SER A 653 -61.44 28.42 -11.44
C SER A 653 -61.48 27.51 -12.67
N LEU A 654 -60.40 26.76 -12.92
CA LEU A 654 -60.22 25.87 -14.07
C LEU A 654 -61.36 24.86 -14.25
N ILE A 655 -61.97 24.38 -13.16
CA ILE A 655 -63.08 23.41 -13.20
C ILE A 655 -64.40 24.04 -13.69
N LYS A 656 -64.61 25.36 -13.52
CA LYS A 656 -65.83 26.05 -13.99
C LYS A 656 -65.88 26.16 -15.50
N ASP A 657 -64.72 26.30 -16.13
CA ASP A 657 -64.56 26.53 -17.56
C ASP A 657 -64.55 25.22 -18.39
N LEU A 658 -64.72 24.05 -17.73
CA LEU A 658 -64.82 22.74 -18.38
C LEU A 658 -66.22 22.46 -18.93
N SER A 659 -66.29 22.14 -20.22
CA SER A 659 -67.47 21.56 -20.88
C SER A 659 -67.70 20.09 -20.50
N ASP A 660 -68.85 19.52 -20.87
CA ASP A 660 -69.14 18.10 -20.67
C ASP A 660 -68.36 17.17 -21.60
N GLU A 661 -67.73 17.69 -22.66
CA GLU A 661 -66.77 16.91 -23.47
C GLU A 661 -65.41 16.84 -22.77
N ASP A 662 -64.95 17.96 -22.20
CA ASP A 662 -63.70 18.02 -21.41
C ASP A 662 -63.77 17.08 -20.19
N ARG A 663 -64.92 17.04 -19.51
CA ARG A 663 -65.17 16.13 -18.39
C ARG A 663 -65.13 14.66 -18.81
N LYS A 664 -65.65 14.32 -20.00
CA LYS A 664 -65.56 12.96 -20.57
C LYS A 664 -64.12 12.61 -20.98
N ALA A 665 -63.36 13.56 -21.51
CA ALA A 665 -61.95 13.37 -21.85
C ALA A 665 -61.11 13.10 -20.59
N LEU A 666 -61.25 13.93 -19.55
CA LEU A 666 -60.61 13.72 -18.24
C LEU A 666 -60.97 12.36 -17.62
N ALA A 667 -62.25 11.96 -17.68
CA ALA A 667 -62.70 10.67 -17.15
C ALA A 667 -62.07 9.46 -17.86
N LYS A 668 -61.85 9.55 -19.20
CA LYS A 668 -61.12 8.55 -20.01
C LYS A 668 -59.63 8.48 -19.66
N LEU A 669 -59.03 9.58 -19.24
CA LEU A 669 -57.63 9.66 -18.78
C LEU A 669 -57.45 9.21 -17.30
N GLY A 670 -58.47 8.60 -16.68
CA GLY A 670 -58.40 8.13 -15.29
C GLY A 670 -58.54 9.22 -14.22
N VAL A 671 -58.69 10.49 -14.63
CA VAL A 671 -58.90 11.63 -13.71
C VAL A 671 -60.32 11.56 -13.12
N ARG A 672 -60.46 11.97 -11.86
CA ARG A 672 -61.71 12.04 -11.10
C ARG A 672 -61.88 13.43 -10.50
N LEU A 673 -62.93 14.12 -10.92
CA LEU A 673 -63.32 15.46 -10.43
C LEU A 673 -64.13 15.34 -9.13
N GLY A 674 -63.45 14.91 -8.07
CA GLY A 674 -64.02 14.67 -6.74
C GLY A 674 -64.62 15.89 -6.04
N VAL A 675 -65.25 15.64 -4.90
CA VAL A 675 -65.89 16.57 -3.98
C VAL A 675 -64.89 17.54 -3.35
N GLU A 676 -63.76 17.06 -2.83
CA GLU A 676 -62.70 17.89 -2.19
C GLU A 676 -61.34 17.79 -2.90
N THR A 677 -61.13 16.82 -3.78
CA THR A 677 -59.92 16.59 -4.58
C THR A 677 -60.23 16.53 -6.08
N VAL A 678 -59.20 16.74 -6.90
CA VAL A 678 -59.10 16.16 -8.24
C VAL A 678 -57.90 15.22 -8.22
N HIS A 679 -58.10 13.96 -8.59
CA HIS A 679 -57.05 12.95 -8.50
C HIS A 679 -57.09 11.96 -9.68
N VAL A 680 -56.00 11.25 -9.89
CA VAL A 680 -55.89 10.12 -10.84
C VAL A 680 -56.04 8.82 -10.06
N LEU A 681 -57.10 8.04 -10.35
CA LEU A 681 -57.47 6.92 -9.49
C LEU A 681 -56.40 5.83 -9.40
N ASP A 682 -55.73 5.52 -10.52
CA ASP A 682 -54.65 4.53 -10.55
C ASP A 682 -53.38 4.96 -9.79
N ALA A 683 -53.16 6.26 -9.61
CA ALA A 683 -52.01 6.80 -8.87
C ALA A 683 -52.12 6.61 -7.34
N LEU A 684 -53.28 6.17 -6.84
CA LEU A 684 -53.55 5.84 -5.44
C LEU A 684 -53.27 4.36 -5.11
N LYS A 685 -52.80 3.56 -6.08
CA LYS A 685 -52.33 2.18 -5.84
C LYS A 685 -50.98 2.17 -5.09
N PRO A 686 -50.65 1.12 -4.32
CA PRO A 686 -49.43 1.11 -3.50
C PRO A 686 -48.12 1.33 -4.25
N ASP A 687 -47.92 0.63 -5.39
CA ASP A 687 -46.71 0.73 -6.21
C ASP A 687 -46.45 2.14 -6.79
N PRO A 688 -47.47 2.83 -7.37
CA PRO A 688 -47.38 4.25 -7.70
C PRO A 688 -47.15 5.18 -6.49
N VAL A 689 -47.71 4.90 -5.32
CA VAL A 689 -47.63 5.76 -4.13
C VAL A 689 -46.19 5.91 -3.62
N GLU A 690 -45.40 4.84 -3.63
CA GLU A 690 -43.98 4.86 -3.24
C GLU A 690 -43.18 5.84 -4.11
N LEU A 691 -43.22 5.66 -5.44
CA LEU A 691 -42.48 6.51 -6.37
C LEU A 691 -43.00 7.96 -6.40
N ARG A 692 -44.30 8.19 -6.14
CA ARG A 692 -44.86 9.55 -5.93
C ARG A 692 -44.28 10.19 -4.67
N GLY A 693 -44.09 9.44 -3.59
CA GLY A 693 -43.40 9.92 -2.39
C GLY A 693 -41.95 10.33 -2.68
N ILE A 694 -41.21 9.48 -3.39
CA ILE A 694 -39.81 9.72 -3.79
C ILE A 694 -39.69 11.00 -4.66
N LEU A 695 -40.49 11.11 -5.72
CA LEU A 695 -40.51 12.29 -6.59
C LEU A 695 -40.94 13.56 -5.84
N TRP A 696 -41.85 13.45 -4.88
CA TRP A 696 -42.22 14.58 -4.02
C TRP A 696 -41.04 15.04 -3.15
N ALA A 697 -40.33 14.12 -2.50
CA ALA A 697 -39.17 14.44 -1.67
C ALA A 697 -38.04 15.10 -2.50
N ILE A 698 -37.76 14.57 -3.69
CA ILE A 698 -36.80 15.15 -4.64
C ILE A 698 -37.22 16.58 -5.05
N SER A 699 -38.50 16.80 -5.39
CA SER A 699 -39.01 18.13 -5.76
C SER A 699 -38.91 19.18 -4.65
N ARG A 700 -38.74 18.73 -3.41
CA ARG A 700 -38.62 19.52 -2.18
C ARG A 700 -37.20 19.58 -1.63
N GLU A 701 -36.23 18.97 -2.32
CA GLU A 701 -34.81 18.97 -1.94
C GLU A 701 -34.59 18.44 -0.51
N LEU A 702 -35.32 17.36 -0.16
CA LEU A 702 -35.15 16.62 1.09
C LEU A 702 -34.08 15.52 0.94
N ASP A 703 -33.41 15.15 2.03
CA ASP A 703 -32.40 14.08 2.04
C ASP A 703 -32.98 12.66 1.96
N ALA A 704 -34.27 12.48 2.28
CA ALA A 704 -34.94 11.18 2.29
C ALA A 704 -36.48 11.30 2.13
N LEU A 705 -37.09 10.18 1.73
CA LEU A 705 -38.52 9.93 1.77
C LEU A 705 -39.03 9.85 3.23
N PRO A 706 -39.99 10.70 3.64
CA PRO A 706 -40.65 10.54 4.94
C PRO A 706 -41.53 9.28 4.99
N GLU A 707 -41.70 8.70 6.18
CA GLU A 707 -42.40 7.42 6.39
C GLU A 707 -43.83 7.43 5.79
N LEU A 708 -44.05 6.59 4.77
CA LEU A 708 -45.32 6.52 4.06
C LEU A 708 -46.40 5.82 4.90
N PRO A 709 -47.65 6.31 4.90
CA PRO A 709 -48.78 5.66 5.56
C PRO A 709 -48.92 4.18 5.16
N PRO A 710 -49.10 3.23 6.12
CA PRO A 710 -49.16 1.81 5.82
C PRO A 710 -50.22 1.44 4.78
N ALA A 711 -49.82 0.63 3.80
CA ALA A 711 -50.67 0.25 2.67
C ALA A 711 -52.02 -0.34 3.11
N GLY A 712 -53.08 0.02 2.37
CA GLY A 712 -54.44 -0.45 2.63
C GLY A 712 -55.22 0.34 3.69
N ARG A 713 -54.58 1.09 4.59
CA ARG A 713 -55.27 1.93 5.60
C ARG A 713 -56.22 2.94 4.94
N THR A 714 -57.43 3.10 5.49
CA THR A 714 -58.43 4.08 5.03
C THR A 714 -58.18 5.48 5.59
N SER A 715 -57.60 5.58 6.79
CA SER A 715 -57.04 6.80 7.37
C SER A 715 -55.86 6.50 8.29
N VAL A 716 -55.11 7.54 8.63
CA VAL A 716 -54.05 7.56 9.66
C VAL A 716 -54.19 8.84 10.50
N PRO A 717 -53.59 8.92 11.71
CA PRO A 717 -53.51 10.17 12.47
C PRO A 717 -52.87 11.30 11.63
N ASN A 718 -53.41 12.52 11.74
CA ASN A 718 -52.84 13.69 11.06
C ASN A 718 -51.68 14.27 11.89
N ASP A 719 -50.49 13.69 11.75
CA ASP A 719 -49.28 14.32 12.28
C ASP A 719 -49.03 15.65 11.56
N ARG A 720 -48.78 16.69 12.37
CA ARG A 720 -48.54 18.07 11.96
C ARG A 720 -47.06 18.36 11.64
N SER A 721 -46.15 17.42 11.91
CA SER A 721 -44.79 17.47 11.36
C SER A 721 -44.81 17.37 9.82
N ASN A 722 -45.73 16.55 9.30
CA ASN A 722 -45.86 16.24 7.89
C ASN A 722 -46.62 17.33 7.11
N SER A 723 -46.12 17.66 5.93
CA SER A 723 -46.73 18.69 5.09
C SER A 723 -48.00 18.19 4.37
N LYS A 724 -48.94 19.10 4.08
CA LYS A 724 -50.11 18.82 3.22
C LYS A 724 -49.69 18.22 1.85
N GLY A 725 -48.53 18.63 1.32
CA GLY A 725 -48.00 18.13 0.05
C GLY A 725 -47.56 16.67 0.12
N PHE A 726 -46.87 16.29 1.20
CA PHE A 726 -46.45 14.91 1.46
C PHE A 726 -47.65 13.96 1.49
N TYR A 727 -48.68 14.28 2.27
CA TYR A 727 -49.89 13.45 2.33
C TYR A 727 -50.54 13.29 0.94
N LEU A 728 -50.64 14.36 0.14
CA LEU A 728 -51.23 14.28 -1.21
C LEU A 728 -50.40 13.40 -2.17
N ALA A 729 -49.07 13.49 -2.10
CA ALA A 729 -48.16 12.57 -2.81
C ALA A 729 -48.34 11.12 -2.33
N ALA A 730 -48.50 10.89 -1.03
CA ALA A 730 -48.83 9.60 -0.45
C ALA A 730 -50.26 9.09 -0.76
N GLY A 731 -51.13 9.90 -1.38
CA GLY A 731 -52.52 9.53 -1.69
C GLY A 731 -53.53 9.74 -0.55
N TYR A 732 -53.18 10.57 0.44
CA TYR A 732 -54.00 10.96 1.59
C TYR A 732 -54.29 12.47 1.60
N MET A 733 -55.32 12.90 2.33
CA MET A 733 -55.65 14.31 2.53
C MET A 733 -55.93 14.59 4.02
N PRO A 734 -55.22 15.56 4.64
CA PRO A 734 -55.49 16.01 6.00
C PRO A 734 -56.90 16.59 6.16
N VAL A 735 -57.69 15.99 7.06
CA VAL A 735 -59.08 16.34 7.38
C VAL A 735 -59.27 16.41 8.90
N GLY A 736 -58.67 17.42 9.52
CA GLY A 736 -58.78 17.64 10.97
C GLY A 736 -57.82 16.73 11.75
N PRO A 737 -58.31 15.81 12.61
CA PRO A 737 -57.45 14.93 13.40
C PRO A 737 -56.87 13.73 12.61
N LEU A 738 -57.38 13.45 11.41
CA LEU A 738 -56.97 12.32 10.57
C LEU A 738 -56.53 12.78 9.19
N ALA A 739 -55.62 12.04 8.56
CA ALA A 739 -55.37 12.10 7.12
C ALA A 739 -56.09 10.90 6.48
N ALA A 740 -57.05 11.16 5.60
CA ALA A 740 -57.91 10.15 4.97
C ALA A 740 -57.41 9.81 3.57
N ARG A 741 -57.43 8.53 3.18
CA ARG A 741 -57.05 8.10 1.83
C ARG A 741 -58.03 8.69 0.82
N VAL A 742 -57.53 9.25 -0.28
CA VAL A 742 -58.30 10.17 -1.13
C VAL A 742 -59.56 9.54 -1.72
N ASP A 743 -59.52 8.29 -2.18
CA ASP A 743 -60.70 7.58 -2.70
C ASP A 743 -61.78 7.34 -1.62
N MET A 744 -61.36 7.06 -0.38
CA MET A 744 -62.26 6.84 0.75
C MET A 744 -62.85 8.15 1.28
N LEU A 745 -62.05 9.23 1.32
CA LEU A 745 -62.53 10.57 1.63
C LEU A 745 -63.58 11.05 0.63
N GLU A 746 -63.40 10.73 -0.65
CA GLU A 746 -64.33 11.09 -1.73
C GLU A 746 -65.65 10.31 -1.65
N ARG A 747 -65.60 9.01 -1.32
CA ARG A 747 -66.81 8.22 -0.98
C ARG A 747 -67.52 8.78 0.25
N PHE A 748 -66.79 9.07 1.32
CA PHE A 748 -67.31 9.65 2.55
C PHE A 748 -68.00 11.00 2.29
N ALA A 749 -67.35 11.91 1.56
CA ALA A 749 -67.89 13.23 1.29
C ALA A 749 -69.04 13.23 0.27
N ALA A 750 -69.12 12.22 -0.60
CA ALA A 750 -70.30 11.94 -1.42
C ALA A 750 -71.48 11.46 -0.56
N LEU A 751 -71.28 10.47 0.32
CA LEU A 751 -72.31 9.95 1.23
C LEU A 751 -72.80 11.03 2.22
N LEU A 752 -71.89 11.85 2.75
CA LEU A 752 -72.22 12.99 3.61
C LEU A 752 -73.13 14.00 2.89
N ARG A 753 -72.87 14.29 1.60
CA ARG A 753 -73.73 15.14 0.76
C ARG A 753 -75.04 14.45 0.37
N GLN A 754 -75.09 13.13 0.27
CA GLN A 754 -76.32 12.38 0.04
C GLN A 754 -77.24 12.43 1.27
N LYS A 755 -76.74 12.03 2.45
CA LYS A 755 -77.51 12.06 3.71
C LYS A 755 -77.98 13.47 4.07
N ALA A 756 -77.20 14.51 3.72
CA ALA A 756 -77.64 15.90 3.84
C ALA A 756 -78.79 16.29 2.90
N ARG A 757 -78.93 15.68 1.72
CA ARG A 757 -80.08 15.91 0.81
C ARG A 757 -81.33 15.16 1.30
N GLU A 758 -81.13 13.99 1.88
CA GLU A 758 -82.19 13.13 2.43
C GLU A 758 -82.78 13.68 3.75
N ASN A 759 -82.01 14.52 4.47
CA ASN A 759 -82.38 15.05 5.80
C ASN A 759 -82.17 16.58 5.90
N ASP A 760 -82.73 17.34 4.96
CA ASP A 760 -82.87 18.81 4.96
C ASP A 760 -81.60 19.61 5.37
N GLY A 761 -80.48 19.29 4.73
CA GLY A 761 -79.18 19.94 4.95
C GLY A 761 -78.44 19.51 6.22
N LYS A 762 -79.03 18.67 7.07
CA LYS A 762 -78.51 18.26 8.39
C LYS A 762 -78.01 16.82 8.37
N VAL A 763 -76.85 16.54 8.94
CA VAL A 763 -76.29 15.18 9.06
C VAL A 763 -75.92 14.86 10.51
N LYS A 764 -76.16 13.63 10.98
CA LYS A 764 -75.57 13.09 12.22
C LYS A 764 -74.42 12.13 11.89
N PRO A 765 -73.35 12.04 12.70
CA PRO A 765 -72.41 10.93 12.60
C PRO A 765 -73.15 9.60 12.83
N ASP A 766 -73.00 8.65 11.92
CA ASP A 766 -73.62 7.32 12.00
C ASP A 766 -72.63 6.22 11.56
N PRO A 767 -72.87 4.93 11.87
CA PRO A 767 -71.87 3.87 11.69
C PRO A 767 -71.34 3.77 10.25
N ASP A 768 -72.18 3.98 9.25
CA ASP A 768 -71.80 3.95 7.83
C ASP A 768 -70.78 5.06 7.50
N LEU A 769 -70.99 6.29 8.02
CA LEU A 769 -70.03 7.39 7.85
C LEU A 769 -68.73 7.15 8.63
N LEU A 770 -68.82 6.65 9.86
CA LEU A 770 -67.66 6.42 10.73
C LEU A 770 -66.76 5.29 10.20
N SER A 771 -67.35 4.19 9.73
CA SER A 771 -66.63 3.02 9.22
C SER A 771 -65.83 3.29 7.94
N LEU A 772 -66.33 4.14 7.04
CA LEU A 772 -65.61 4.51 5.80
C LEU A 772 -64.22 5.12 6.04
N LEU A 773 -64.04 5.85 7.13
CA LEU A 773 -62.77 6.47 7.50
C LEU A 773 -62.11 5.82 8.74
N GLY A 774 -62.77 4.86 9.39
CA GLY A 774 -62.30 4.22 10.63
C GLY A 774 -62.20 5.20 11.81
N CYS A 775 -63.01 6.27 11.83
CA CYS A 775 -62.90 7.35 12.82
C CYS A 775 -63.87 7.18 14.00
N THR A 776 -63.46 7.63 15.19
CA THR A 776 -64.36 7.70 16.37
C THR A 776 -65.38 8.84 16.25
N VAL A 777 -66.45 8.79 17.05
CA VAL A 777 -67.46 9.87 17.12
C VAL A 777 -66.82 11.23 17.46
N GLU A 778 -65.82 11.23 18.34
CA GLU A 778 -65.06 12.42 18.74
C GLU A 778 -64.20 12.97 17.60
N GLN A 779 -63.51 12.09 16.86
CA GLN A 779 -62.71 12.47 15.69
C GLN A 779 -63.60 12.99 14.55
N ALA A 780 -64.81 12.44 14.39
CA ALA A 780 -65.73 12.81 13.33
C ALA A 780 -66.09 14.29 13.34
N GLU A 781 -66.29 14.92 14.50
CA GLU A 781 -66.54 16.36 14.58
C GLU A 781 -65.39 17.19 13.97
N GLY A 782 -64.14 16.79 14.23
CA GLY A 782 -62.97 17.41 13.64
C GLY A 782 -62.89 17.22 12.11
N VAL A 783 -63.23 16.03 11.62
CA VAL A 783 -63.30 15.70 10.18
C VAL A 783 -64.39 16.53 9.48
N PHE A 784 -65.61 16.54 10.03
CA PHE A 784 -66.75 17.28 9.49
C PHE A 784 -66.43 18.79 9.46
N THR A 785 -65.81 19.32 10.53
CA THR A 785 -65.39 20.73 10.62
C THR A 785 -64.33 21.08 9.58
N ALA A 786 -63.33 20.23 9.36
CA ALA A 786 -62.32 20.43 8.31
C ALA A 786 -62.93 20.45 6.90
N LEU A 787 -63.96 19.63 6.68
CA LEU A 787 -64.74 19.59 5.43
C LEU A 787 -65.75 20.76 5.28
N GLY A 788 -65.81 21.67 6.24
CA GLY A 788 -66.66 22.87 6.19
C GLY A 788 -68.09 22.66 6.67
N TRP A 789 -68.35 21.65 7.50
CA TRP A 789 -69.64 21.44 8.16
C TRP A 789 -69.55 21.92 9.62
N ARG A 790 -70.52 22.72 10.05
CA ARG A 790 -70.58 23.28 11.40
C ARG A 790 -71.59 22.50 12.24
N ALA A 791 -71.21 22.18 13.48
CA ALA A 791 -72.14 21.62 14.46
C ALA A 791 -73.25 22.62 14.81
N GLU A 792 -74.49 22.14 14.82
CA GLU A 792 -75.70 22.79 15.29
C GLU A 792 -76.37 21.85 16.30
N VAL A 793 -76.53 22.30 17.54
CA VAL A 793 -77.24 21.53 18.58
C VAL A 793 -78.72 21.90 18.47
N VAL A 794 -79.56 20.90 18.22
CA VAL A 794 -81.02 21.06 18.11
C VAL A 794 -81.66 20.28 19.25
N LYS A 795 -82.57 20.93 20.00
CA LYS A 795 -83.43 20.24 20.96
C LYS A 795 -84.54 19.53 20.20
N VAL A 796 -84.55 18.20 20.26
CA VAL A 796 -85.54 17.33 19.59
C VAL A 796 -86.29 16.56 20.67
N SER A 797 -87.59 16.36 20.52
CA SER A 797 -88.33 15.57 21.51
C SER A 797 -87.91 14.09 21.42
N LYS A 798 -87.81 13.42 22.58
CA LYS A 798 -87.45 11.99 22.67
C LYS A 798 -88.37 11.11 21.83
N ALA A 799 -89.68 11.42 21.83
CA ALA A 799 -90.68 10.75 21.01
C ALA A 799 -90.44 10.83 19.49
N GLU A 800 -89.93 11.96 18.96
CA GLU A 800 -89.59 12.09 17.53
C GLU A 800 -88.33 11.29 17.15
N LEU A 801 -87.40 11.09 18.08
CA LEU A 801 -86.22 10.26 17.89
C LEU A 801 -86.61 8.77 17.86
N ASP A 802 -87.33 8.32 18.88
CA ASP A 802 -87.76 6.92 19.02
C ASP A 802 -88.64 6.49 17.83
N ALA A 803 -89.55 7.36 17.37
CA ALA A 803 -90.36 7.12 16.18
C ALA A 803 -89.52 7.00 14.89
N LYS A 804 -88.45 7.80 14.74
CA LYS A 804 -87.56 7.73 13.57
C LYS A 804 -86.64 6.52 13.59
N GLU A 805 -86.16 6.08 14.75
CA GLU A 805 -85.33 4.87 14.84
C GLU A 805 -86.17 3.58 14.72
N ALA A 806 -87.42 3.57 15.22
CA ALA A 806 -88.38 2.51 14.93
C ALA A 806 -88.68 2.40 13.42
N ALA A 807 -88.90 3.53 12.73
CA ALA A 807 -89.10 3.56 11.28
C ALA A 807 -87.86 3.07 10.50
N LYS A 808 -86.64 3.39 10.95
CA LYS A 808 -85.41 2.92 10.27
C LYS A 808 -85.18 1.41 10.47
N LYS A 809 -85.47 0.86 11.66
CA LYS A 809 -85.37 -0.60 11.94
C LYS A 809 -86.37 -1.45 11.14
N ALA A 810 -87.43 -0.86 10.60
CA ALA A 810 -88.43 -1.57 9.79
C ALA A 810 -88.04 -1.74 8.30
N ALA A 811 -86.87 -1.26 7.87
CA ALA A 811 -86.54 -1.07 6.44
C ALA A 811 -85.40 -1.96 5.88
N GLU A 812 -84.76 -2.80 6.68
CA GLU A 812 -83.61 -3.64 6.25
C GLU A 812 -83.97 -5.13 6.15
N PRO A 813 -83.77 -5.81 5.01
CA PRO A 813 -84.00 -7.26 4.87
C PRO A 813 -82.84 -8.10 5.43
N VAL A 814 -83.16 -9.23 6.07
CA VAL A 814 -82.18 -10.17 6.64
C VAL A 814 -81.70 -11.19 5.58
N ALA A 815 -80.40 -11.48 5.54
CA ALA A 815 -79.81 -12.51 4.69
C ALA A 815 -78.92 -13.49 5.49
N VAL A 816 -79.16 -14.78 5.24
CA VAL A 816 -78.68 -15.99 5.97
C VAL A 816 -77.17 -16.24 5.85
N ALA A 817 -76.58 -16.94 6.84
CA ALA A 817 -75.20 -17.45 6.83
C ALA A 817 -75.13 -18.99 6.65
N ALA A 818 -74.00 -19.51 6.16
CA ALA A 818 -73.68 -20.95 6.09
C ALA A 818 -72.15 -21.21 6.09
N ASP A 819 -71.75 -22.42 6.48
CA ASP A 819 -70.40 -22.85 6.86
C ASP A 819 -69.32 -22.98 5.74
N GLY A 820 -68.08 -23.23 6.19
CA GLY A 820 -66.98 -23.83 5.40
C GLY A 820 -67.11 -25.37 5.23
N PRO A 821 -66.02 -26.13 4.98
CA PRO A 821 -64.88 -26.18 5.91
C PRO A 821 -63.48 -26.36 5.24
N THR A 822 -62.55 -26.93 6.01
CA THR A 822 -61.14 -27.36 5.81
C THR A 822 -60.90 -28.35 4.64
N GLU A 823 -59.70 -28.82 4.28
CA GLU A 823 -58.35 -28.95 4.91
C GLU A 823 -57.23 -28.63 3.87
N THR A 824 -55.89 -28.73 4.06
CA THR A 824 -54.96 -29.18 5.16
C THR A 824 -53.71 -28.22 5.11
N GLU A 825 -52.43 -28.41 5.47
CA GLU A 825 -51.53 -29.46 6.05
C GLU A 825 -50.30 -28.78 6.73
N ALA A 826 -49.31 -29.54 7.25
CA ALA A 826 -48.00 -29.07 7.76
C ALA A 826 -46.89 -30.14 7.52
N PRO A 827 -45.58 -29.88 7.74
CA PRO A 827 -44.92 -29.87 9.08
C PRO A 827 -44.11 -28.57 9.34
N ALA A 828 -43.80 -28.14 10.58
CA ALA A 828 -43.02 -28.75 11.69
C ALA A 828 -41.51 -28.93 11.33
N GLU A 829 -40.51 -28.71 12.20
CA GLU A 829 -40.41 -28.46 13.66
C GLU A 829 -39.06 -27.68 13.90
N VAL A 830 -38.54 -27.21 15.06
CA VAL A 830 -38.60 -27.57 16.50
C VAL A 830 -38.52 -26.30 17.41
N ALA A 831 -38.82 -26.52 18.69
CA ALA A 831 -38.75 -25.71 19.92
C ALA A 831 -37.33 -25.21 20.37
N GLU A 832 -37.09 -24.60 21.55
CA GLU A 832 -37.88 -24.37 22.80
C GLU A 832 -37.49 -22.97 23.40
N GLU A 833 -37.85 -22.45 24.58
CA GLU A 833 -38.42 -22.93 25.87
C GLU A 833 -39.30 -21.81 26.52
N ALA A 834 -39.66 -21.90 27.82
CA ALA A 834 -40.37 -20.86 28.61
C ALA A 834 -39.78 -20.75 30.06
N PRO A 835 -40.45 -20.26 31.15
CA PRO A 835 -41.71 -20.81 31.69
C PRO A 835 -42.72 -19.87 32.45
N THR A 836 -44.01 -20.26 32.44
CA THR A 836 -45.08 -20.23 33.50
C THR A 836 -45.37 -19.00 34.42
N GLU A 837 -46.58 -18.40 34.41
CA GLU A 837 -47.81 -18.64 35.27
C GLU A 837 -47.91 -17.73 36.55
N THR A 838 -49.03 -17.48 37.28
CA THR A 838 -50.38 -18.11 37.49
C THR A 838 -51.57 -17.10 37.60
N ALA A 839 -52.82 -17.58 37.83
CA ALA A 839 -54.09 -16.83 38.07
C ALA A 839 -54.28 -16.35 39.56
N GLU A 840 -55.39 -15.83 40.13
CA GLU A 840 -56.89 -16.04 40.07
C GLU A 840 -57.64 -14.66 40.29
N GLU A 841 -58.94 -14.37 40.07
CA GLU A 841 -60.28 -14.98 40.34
C GLU A 841 -60.69 -15.12 41.84
N VAL A 842 -61.93 -14.85 42.32
CA VAL A 842 -63.11 -14.06 41.85
C VAL A 842 -64.14 -13.84 43.00
N SER A 843 -65.02 -12.81 42.97
CA SER A 843 -66.35 -12.86 43.68
C SER A 843 -67.37 -11.74 43.33
N LYS A 844 -68.66 -12.00 43.62
CA LYS A 844 -69.83 -11.07 43.61
C LYS A 844 -70.68 -11.33 44.87
N THR A 845 -71.46 -10.36 45.37
CA THR A 845 -72.94 -10.49 45.54
C THR A 845 -73.62 -9.18 45.97
N THR A 846 -74.96 -9.16 45.89
CA THR A 846 -75.88 -8.01 46.06
C THR A 846 -76.66 -8.05 47.38
N THR A 847 -77.26 -6.91 47.74
CA THR A 847 -78.46 -6.85 48.60
C THR A 847 -79.46 -5.82 48.04
N GLU A 848 -80.76 -6.04 48.26
CA GLU A 848 -81.87 -5.29 47.67
C GLU A 848 -82.97 -5.01 48.73
N ALA A 849 -83.62 -3.85 48.65
CA ALA A 849 -84.91 -3.57 49.31
C ALA A 849 -85.63 -2.39 48.63
N ALA A 850 -86.97 -2.44 48.62
CA ALA A 850 -87.92 -1.46 48.04
C ALA A 850 -89.19 -1.43 48.94
N PRO A 851 -90.32 -0.75 48.64
CA PRO A 851 -90.67 0.10 47.47
C PRO A 851 -91.46 1.40 47.83
N ALA A 852 -91.93 2.15 46.80
CA ALA A 852 -93.35 2.50 46.57
C ALA A 852 -93.64 3.89 45.94
N ALA A 853 -94.36 3.86 44.80
CA ALA A 853 -95.38 4.79 44.29
C ALA A 853 -95.16 6.33 44.26
N GLY A 854 -95.32 6.90 43.06
CA GLY A 854 -95.63 8.31 42.82
C GLY A 854 -95.84 8.59 41.32
N GLU A 855 -97.06 8.94 40.91
CA GLU A 855 -97.35 9.36 39.53
C GLU A 855 -97.05 10.87 39.37
N ALA A 856 -96.40 11.24 38.26
CA ALA A 856 -96.21 12.63 37.84
C ALA A 856 -96.21 12.70 36.31
N GLU A 857 -96.77 13.77 35.76
CA GLU A 857 -96.83 13.99 34.31
C GLU A 857 -95.42 14.19 33.75
N ALA A 858 -95.03 13.37 32.77
CA ALA A 858 -93.75 13.52 32.10
C ALA A 858 -93.77 14.74 31.17
N GLU A 859 -93.04 15.79 31.54
CA GLU A 859 -92.65 16.82 30.57
C GLU A 859 -91.98 16.16 29.35
N PRO A 860 -92.17 16.66 28.12
CA PRO A 860 -91.53 16.10 26.95
C PRO A 860 -90.00 16.24 27.07
N GLU A 861 -89.31 15.13 27.37
CA GLU A 861 -87.86 15.07 27.41
C GLU A 861 -87.29 15.54 26.06
N PHE A 862 -86.64 16.70 26.06
CA PHE A 862 -85.90 17.21 24.91
C PHE A 862 -84.44 16.74 24.98
N VAL A 863 -84.05 15.91 24.03
CA VAL A 863 -82.66 15.49 23.86
C VAL A 863 -81.92 16.53 23.01
N GLU A 864 -80.75 16.96 23.45
CA GLU A 864 -79.86 17.82 22.67
C GLU A 864 -79.12 16.99 21.62
N VAL A 865 -79.63 17.00 20.38
CA VAL A 865 -79.07 16.25 19.26
C VAL A 865 -78.13 17.12 18.45
N LYS A 866 -76.89 16.68 18.30
CA LYS A 866 -75.84 17.38 17.55
C LYS A 866 -75.89 17.02 16.07
N TYR A 867 -76.43 17.92 15.27
CA TYR A 867 -76.42 17.84 13.81
C TYR A 867 -75.24 18.65 13.24
N PHE A 868 -74.90 18.40 11.97
CA PHE A 868 -73.91 19.15 11.22
C PHE A 868 -74.53 19.71 9.94
N VAL A 869 -74.32 21.01 9.71
CA VAL A 869 -74.86 21.75 8.56
C VAL A 869 -73.71 22.34 7.74
N ARG A 870 -73.80 22.27 6.42
CA ARG A 870 -72.75 22.74 5.52
C ARG A 870 -72.64 24.27 5.52
N VAL A 871 -71.44 24.78 5.78
CA VAL A 871 -71.13 26.22 5.67
C VAL A 871 -70.68 26.52 4.24
N ASP A 872 -71.34 27.47 3.58
CA ASP A 872 -71.03 27.82 2.20
C ASP A 872 -69.69 28.62 2.13
N ARG A 873 -68.69 28.09 1.41
CA ARG A 873 -67.29 28.59 1.45
C ARG A 873 -67.14 30.04 0.98
N ARG A 874 -68.14 30.60 0.27
CA ARG A 874 -68.13 31.97 -0.30
C ARG A 874 -68.08 33.12 0.71
N LYS A 875 -68.23 32.88 2.03
CA LYS A 875 -68.19 33.93 3.07
C LYS A 875 -66.89 34.03 3.88
N ARG A 876 -65.82 33.30 3.56
CA ARG A 876 -64.48 33.50 4.15
C ARG A 876 -63.64 34.48 3.30
N GLY A 877 -63.83 35.78 3.51
CA GLY A 877 -63.00 36.82 2.89
C GLY A 877 -63.29 38.22 3.43
N GLY A 878 -62.62 38.62 4.52
CA GLY A 878 -62.89 39.95 5.11
C GLY A 878 -62.35 40.27 6.51
N ALA A 879 -61.17 39.80 6.91
CA ALA A 879 -60.41 40.36 8.05
C ALA A 879 -58.95 39.88 8.00
N GLY A 880 -57.96 40.78 8.05
CA GLY A 880 -56.55 40.37 8.02
C GLY A 880 -55.53 41.37 7.46
N LYS A 881 -55.55 42.65 7.90
CA LYS A 881 -54.40 43.54 7.67
C LYS A 881 -53.27 43.13 8.63
N GLY A 882 -52.29 42.36 8.13
CA GLY A 882 -51.05 42.00 8.84
C GLY A 882 -49.86 42.84 8.36
N GLN A 883 -48.99 43.26 9.29
CA GLN A 883 -47.89 44.19 9.01
C GLN A 883 -46.76 43.57 8.17
N ARG A 884 -46.08 44.41 7.38
CA ARG A 884 -44.73 44.11 6.88
C ARG A 884 -43.74 44.16 8.06
N GLY A 885 -43.07 43.04 8.36
CA GLY A 885 -41.81 43.01 9.10
C GLY A 885 -40.65 42.83 8.13
N GLY A 886 -39.57 43.59 8.30
CA GLY A 886 -38.32 43.39 7.56
C GLY A 886 -37.48 42.24 8.14
N PRO A 887 -36.52 41.69 7.38
CA PRO A 887 -35.65 40.63 7.88
C PRO A 887 -34.71 41.14 8.97
N ARG A 888 -34.38 40.26 9.91
CA ARG A 888 -33.12 40.32 10.67
C ARG A 888 -32.12 39.36 10.05
N GLN A 889 -30.84 39.69 10.18
CA GLN A 889 -29.72 38.76 10.05
C GLN A 889 -29.88 37.68 11.14
N ASP A 890 -29.48 36.43 10.94
CA ASP A 890 -28.20 35.97 10.38
C ASP A 890 -28.28 35.14 9.08
#